data_AF-A0A8H6E3F6-F1
#
_entry.id   AF-A0A8H6E3F6-F1
#
_cell.length_a   1.000
_cell.length_b   1.000
_cell.length_c   1.000
_cell.angle_alpha   90.00
_cell.angle_beta   90.00
_cell.angle_gamma   90.00
#
_symmetry.space_group_name_H-M   'P 1'
#
loop_
_entity.id
_entity.type
_entity.pdbx_description
1 polymer ?
#
loop_
_entity_poly.entity_id
_entity_poly.type
_entity_poly.pdbx_seq_one_letter_code
_entity_poly.pdbx_strand_id
1 'polypeptide(L)'
;MSQRSAKLFKFFNLILKGKRTIINVDNLKLFLESIRDQSNPSSCIEHIIASPAARTALHAGLRFDITPQFINQYTAPFLLYLADPAIKQLCNGQFLQDLLTLIVEPKTLWTAFVDCFKKRELSESSIHALAWMVVELLSFPPSSSIDIKNDAQEIFDDGYMLLSSSPQIRSLAYKIQNMLITKSNNAPFNPDFAPGGRHDNDFTDFRTVAIYPTAHEFASTEKPFYRRMDEISELSREKRIPAHLDNQFRLMREDMLSELRDDIQIALGKKKGKGGASLLQKLSIVDISCGDDKRLRPCSLAISCAKGLNPLSTRSATERKTFLNENFNFLRHNSFGCLLRNKEIIAFATLDRNVDQLCLDIPIVILRVLGDQAMKKTLTAFKLYNDIQFLLVDAAVFAYEPILKCLQDKTDLLLSRELLEYQRGGLAQESSLIPDDMVQNIRNAGDENIQFLVGTKSPVKLDLTQLQSFVSGLTQTVSLIQGPPGTGKSFIGALLAKMFHDHSKEAILVMCYTNHALDQFLEDLLDIGINSSSIVRLGSKSTTRTQPLRLSAQKSSYRHTRNTWDVINKYKNEAADTRERLTLAFNTYAEFKVDARTMLEFLEFEDPSFYNAFMPPENEGMSIVGEKGKGVDSNYLYDLWSRGREQPNFFKIDCSEDSHRIWSMDTPTRQAYIRTWSY
;
A
#
# COMPACT_ATOMS: atom_id res chain seq x y z
N MET A 1 -5.05 45.44 -0.49
CA MET A 1 -6.27 45.01 0.26
C MET A 1 -7.50 45.57 -0.42
N SER A 2 -8.55 44.77 -0.60
CA SER A 2 -9.83 45.23 -1.17
C SER A 2 -10.57 46.13 -0.18
N GLN A 3 -11.48 47.00 -0.66
CA GLN A 3 -12.32 47.85 0.20
C GLN A 3 -13.18 47.01 1.17
N ARG A 4 -13.51 45.76 0.82
CA ARG A 4 -14.21 44.79 1.69
C ARG A 4 -13.30 44.27 2.81
N SER A 5 -12.08 43.88 2.48
CA SER A 5 -11.08 43.39 3.47
C SER A 5 -10.78 44.45 4.54
N ALA A 6 -10.66 45.72 4.16
CA ALA A 6 -10.49 46.81 5.13
C ALA A 6 -11.68 46.97 6.09
N LYS A 7 -12.92 46.75 5.60
CA LYS A 7 -14.14 46.76 6.44
C LYS A 7 -14.21 45.53 7.36
N LEU A 8 -13.84 44.35 6.87
CA LEU A 8 -13.76 43.12 7.65
C LEU A 8 -12.71 43.23 8.75
N PHE A 9 -11.52 43.75 8.46
CA PHE A 9 -10.48 44.00 9.45
C PHE A 9 -10.93 44.98 10.54
N LYS A 10 -11.63 46.07 10.17
CA LYS A 10 -12.20 47.00 11.14
C LYS A 10 -13.26 46.32 12.02
N PHE A 11 -14.12 45.49 11.43
CA PHE A 11 -15.15 44.74 12.14
C PHE A 11 -14.55 43.73 13.12
N PHE A 12 -13.55 42.95 12.70
CA PHE A 12 -12.78 42.03 13.53
C PHE A 12 -12.18 42.74 14.75
N ASN A 13 -11.48 43.86 14.54
CA ASN A 13 -10.87 44.64 15.63
C ASN A 13 -11.89 45.24 16.62
N LEU A 14 -13.09 45.60 16.15
CA LEU A 14 -14.15 46.09 17.03
C LEU A 14 -14.68 44.98 17.96
N ILE A 15 -14.78 43.75 17.46
CA ILE A 15 -15.18 42.57 18.25
C ILE A 15 -14.07 42.20 19.25
N LEU A 16 -12.81 42.15 18.81
CA LEU A 16 -11.67 41.88 19.70
C LEU A 16 -11.61 42.84 20.90
N LYS A 17 -11.92 44.12 20.68
CA LYS A 17 -11.93 45.16 21.73
C LYS A 17 -13.22 45.21 22.54
N GLY A 18 -14.18 44.31 22.29
CA GLY A 18 -15.50 44.31 22.95
C GLY A 18 -16.39 45.51 22.61
N LYS A 19 -16.05 46.30 21.58
CA LYS A 19 -16.81 47.49 21.15
C LYS A 19 -18.01 47.15 20.29
N ARG A 20 -18.09 45.92 19.77
CA ARG A 20 -19.20 45.40 19.00
C ARG A 20 -19.48 43.95 19.40
N THR A 21 -20.74 43.65 19.70
CA THR A 21 -21.19 42.31 20.10
C THR A 21 -21.85 41.58 18.94
N ILE A 22 -21.77 40.25 18.94
CA ILE A 22 -22.45 39.40 17.97
C ILE A 22 -23.76 38.95 18.58
N ILE A 23 -24.87 39.43 18.03
CA ILE A 23 -26.23 39.21 18.57
C ILE A 23 -27.15 38.44 17.62
N ASN A 24 -26.72 38.21 16.38
CA ASN A 24 -27.50 37.48 15.37
C ASN A 24 -26.59 36.73 14.38
N VAL A 25 -27.20 35.87 13.57
CA VAL A 25 -26.52 35.02 12.58
C VAL A 25 -25.73 35.84 11.56
N ASP A 26 -26.25 36.97 11.07
CA ASP A 26 -25.56 37.76 10.03
C ASP A 26 -24.28 38.44 10.53
N ASN A 27 -24.27 38.94 11.77
CA ASN A 27 -23.05 39.45 12.40
C ASN A 27 -22.00 38.35 12.59
N LEU A 28 -22.43 37.11 12.87
CA LEU A 28 -21.53 35.97 12.99
C LEU A 28 -20.93 35.57 11.65
N LYS A 29 -21.74 35.51 10.58
CA LYS A 29 -21.25 35.24 9.22
C LYS A 29 -20.11 36.20 8.84
N LEU A 30 -20.32 37.49 9.09
CA LEU A 30 -19.30 38.52 8.87
C LEU A 30 -18.08 38.35 9.77
N PHE A 31 -18.25 37.85 10.98
CA PHE A 31 -17.13 37.61 11.89
C PHE A 31 -16.27 36.44 11.44
N LEU A 32 -16.88 35.30 11.10
CA LEU A 32 -16.18 34.13 10.56
C LEU A 32 -15.48 34.47 9.23
N GLU A 33 -16.12 35.27 8.36
CA GLU A 33 -15.48 35.80 7.16
C GLU A 33 -14.28 36.69 7.50
N SER A 34 -14.41 37.58 8.49
CA SER A 34 -13.31 38.46 8.90
C SER A 34 -12.11 37.74 9.51
N ILE A 35 -12.34 36.61 10.18
CA ILE A 35 -11.28 35.72 10.69
C ILE A 35 -10.53 35.11 9.51
N ARG A 36 -11.27 34.56 8.54
CA ARG A 36 -10.69 33.90 7.35
C ARG A 36 -9.98 34.86 6.39
N ASP A 37 -10.30 36.16 6.45
CA ASP A 37 -9.63 37.22 5.68
C ASP A 37 -8.26 37.64 6.29
N GLN A 38 -7.92 37.20 7.51
CA GLN A 38 -6.64 37.54 8.14
C GLN A 38 -5.47 36.81 7.44
N SER A 39 -4.42 37.56 7.10
CA SER A 39 -3.26 37.05 6.35
C SER A 39 -2.33 36.15 7.16
N ASN A 40 -2.40 36.19 8.49
CA ASN A 40 -1.60 35.34 9.39
C ASN A 40 -2.54 34.61 10.37
N PRO A 41 -2.82 33.32 10.14
CA PRO A 41 -3.71 32.53 10.99
C PRO A 41 -3.25 32.44 12.45
N SER A 42 -1.95 32.24 12.69
CA SER A 42 -1.41 32.12 14.05
C SER A 42 -1.64 33.39 14.89
N SER A 43 -1.32 34.57 14.32
CA SER A 43 -1.56 35.85 15.02
C SER A 43 -3.04 36.15 15.20
N CYS A 44 -3.88 35.75 14.23
CA CYS A 44 -5.34 35.87 14.33
C CYS A 44 -5.88 35.09 15.53
N ILE A 45 -5.48 33.82 15.68
CA ILE A 45 -5.91 32.96 16.79
C ILE A 45 -5.42 33.47 18.13
N GLU A 46 -4.18 33.93 18.23
CA GLU A 46 -3.64 34.51 19.46
C GLU A 46 -4.47 35.72 19.94
N HIS A 47 -4.85 36.61 19.01
CA HIS A 47 -5.72 37.75 19.33
C HIS A 47 -7.14 37.32 19.76
N ILE A 48 -7.70 36.27 19.14
CA ILE A 48 -9.01 35.73 19.52
C ILE A 48 -8.96 35.14 20.92
N ILE A 49 -7.95 34.32 21.24
CA ILE A 49 -7.77 33.72 22.56
C ILE A 49 -7.57 34.80 23.64
N ALA A 50 -6.78 35.83 23.35
CA ALA A 50 -6.55 36.95 24.26
C ALA A 50 -7.80 37.81 24.52
N SER A 51 -8.82 37.74 23.66
CA SER A 51 -10.05 38.54 23.78
C SER A 51 -11.21 37.73 24.38
N PRO A 52 -11.67 38.06 25.61
CA PRO A 52 -12.88 37.45 26.16
C PRO A 52 -14.12 37.69 25.29
N ALA A 53 -14.25 38.89 24.71
CA ALA A 53 -15.38 39.24 23.86
C ALA A 53 -15.44 38.37 22.60
N ALA A 54 -14.29 38.11 21.96
CA ALA A 54 -14.21 37.25 20.77
C ALA A 54 -14.50 35.78 21.10
N ARG A 55 -13.97 35.26 22.21
CA ARG A 55 -14.27 33.89 22.66
C ARG A 55 -15.75 33.69 22.95
N THR A 56 -16.37 34.62 23.69
CA THR A 56 -17.82 34.58 23.95
C THR A 56 -18.62 34.69 22.66
N ALA A 57 -18.18 35.51 21.71
CA ALA A 57 -18.83 35.67 20.41
C ALA A 57 -18.77 34.40 19.56
N LEU A 58 -17.64 33.68 19.54
CA LEU A 58 -17.55 32.37 18.87
C LEU A 58 -18.39 31.31 19.59
N HIS A 59 -18.26 31.23 20.91
CA HIS A 59 -18.95 30.25 21.75
C HIS A 59 -20.48 30.39 21.64
N ALA A 60 -21.04 31.59 21.79
CA ALA A 60 -22.48 31.77 21.62
C ALA A 60 -22.90 31.78 20.14
N GLY A 61 -22.12 32.45 19.29
CA GLY A 61 -22.49 32.71 17.91
C GLY A 61 -22.62 31.42 17.09
N LEU A 62 -21.64 30.52 17.14
CA LEU A 62 -21.65 29.27 16.35
C LEU A 62 -22.89 28.38 16.59
N ARG A 63 -23.68 28.67 17.62
CA ARG A 63 -24.92 27.97 18.00
C ARG A 63 -26.20 28.72 17.58
N PHE A 64 -26.10 29.90 16.97
CA PHE A 64 -27.25 30.63 16.45
C PHE A 64 -27.95 29.91 15.30
N ASP A 65 -27.20 29.13 14.52
CA ASP A 65 -27.72 28.35 13.40
C ASP A 65 -26.92 27.05 13.28
N ILE A 66 -27.60 25.93 13.49
CA ILE A 66 -27.05 24.57 13.41
C ILE A 66 -27.59 23.81 12.20
N THR A 67 -28.19 24.51 11.24
CA THR A 67 -28.72 23.89 10.03
C THR A 67 -27.58 23.34 9.15
N PRO A 68 -27.85 22.31 8.34
CA PRO A 68 -26.85 21.75 7.43
C PRO A 68 -26.26 22.81 6.48
N GLN A 69 -27.10 23.76 6.03
CA GLN A 69 -26.65 24.86 5.18
C GLN A 69 -25.63 25.74 5.88
N PHE A 70 -25.88 26.14 7.13
CA PHE A 70 -24.96 26.98 7.89
C PHE A 70 -23.65 26.25 8.21
N ILE A 71 -23.75 24.99 8.62
CA ILE A 71 -22.58 24.14 8.92
C ILE A 71 -21.68 24.04 7.69
N ASN A 72 -22.26 23.74 6.52
CA ASN A 72 -21.50 23.61 5.28
C ASN A 72 -20.86 24.92 4.81
N GLN A 73 -21.57 26.05 4.93
CA GLN A 73 -21.12 27.32 4.36
C GLN A 73 -20.21 28.15 5.27
N TYR A 74 -20.35 28.00 6.60
CA TYR A 74 -19.68 28.88 7.56
C TYR A 74 -18.88 28.13 8.63
N THR A 75 -19.48 27.13 9.29
CA THR A 75 -18.79 26.40 10.38
C THR A 75 -17.63 25.55 9.85
N ALA A 76 -17.86 24.72 8.83
CA ALA A 76 -16.82 23.86 8.26
C ALA A 76 -15.64 24.67 7.69
N PRO A 77 -15.84 25.74 6.89
CA PRO A 77 -14.72 26.56 6.44
C PRO A 77 -13.94 27.26 7.55
N PHE A 78 -14.58 27.57 8.69
CA PHE A 78 -13.87 28.06 9.87
C PHE A 78 -13.03 26.97 10.52
N LEU A 79 -13.55 25.75 10.66
CA LEU A 79 -12.77 24.59 11.14
C LEU A 79 -11.55 24.31 10.24
N LEU A 80 -11.73 24.35 8.92
CA LEU A 80 -10.62 24.18 7.97
C LEU A 80 -9.59 25.31 8.05
N TYR A 81 -10.00 26.52 8.45
CA TYR A 81 -9.04 27.59 8.75
C TYR A 81 -8.22 27.30 10.02
N LEU A 82 -8.83 26.66 11.02
CA LEU A 82 -8.12 26.20 12.23
C LEU A 82 -7.16 25.04 11.96
N ALA A 83 -7.34 24.30 10.85
CA ALA A 83 -6.48 23.20 10.43
C ALA A 83 -5.11 23.63 9.86
N ASP A 84 -4.79 24.93 9.84
CA ASP A 84 -3.46 25.41 9.47
C ASP A 84 -2.40 24.88 10.46
N PRO A 85 -1.33 24.19 9.99
CA PRO A 85 -0.29 23.64 10.86
C PRO A 85 0.37 24.66 11.80
N ALA A 86 0.44 25.93 11.39
CA ALA A 86 1.03 27.00 12.20
C ALA A 86 0.18 27.35 13.43
N ILE A 87 -1.12 27.02 13.44
CA ILE A 87 -1.99 27.20 14.62
C ILE A 87 -1.69 26.12 15.66
N LYS A 88 -1.51 24.85 15.25
CA LYS A 88 -1.20 23.74 16.15
C LYS A 88 0.13 23.94 16.89
N GLN A 89 1.08 24.66 16.30
CA GLN A 89 2.37 24.97 16.91
C GLN A 89 2.29 26.01 18.04
N LEU A 90 1.20 26.79 18.13
CA LEU A 90 1.05 27.82 19.16
C LEU A 90 0.86 27.20 20.53
N CYS A 91 1.72 27.61 21.48
CA CYS A 91 1.67 27.17 22.88
C CYS A 91 1.54 25.64 23.02
N ASN A 92 2.28 24.89 22.21
CA ASN A 92 2.23 23.41 22.15
C ASN A 92 0.81 22.86 21.92
N GLY A 93 -0.01 23.56 21.12
CA GLY A 93 -1.37 23.16 20.77
C GLY A 93 -2.45 23.66 21.73
N GLN A 94 -2.09 24.33 22.84
CA GLN A 94 -3.07 24.76 23.85
C GLN A 94 -4.15 25.68 23.27
N PHE A 95 -3.78 26.64 22.41
CA PHE A 95 -4.75 27.58 21.82
C PHE A 95 -5.75 26.89 20.89
N LEU A 96 -5.29 25.87 20.15
CA LEU A 96 -6.17 25.05 19.32
C LEU A 96 -7.13 24.23 20.19
N GLN A 97 -6.61 23.64 21.28
CA GLN A 97 -7.43 22.89 22.24
C GLN A 97 -8.52 23.76 22.86
N ASP A 98 -8.19 24.99 23.27
CA ASP A 98 -9.14 25.94 23.84
C ASP A 98 -10.25 26.31 22.84
N LEU A 99 -9.90 26.56 21.56
CA LEU A 99 -10.88 26.88 20.53
C LEU A 99 -11.79 25.70 20.18
N LEU A 100 -11.23 24.51 20.00
CA LEU A 100 -12.02 23.30 19.74
C LEU A 100 -12.93 22.99 20.93
N THR A 101 -12.47 23.24 22.15
CA THR A 101 -13.30 23.13 23.36
C THR A 101 -14.48 24.10 23.30
N LEU A 102 -14.28 25.36 22.92
CA LEU A 102 -15.36 26.34 22.75
C LEU A 102 -16.38 25.97 21.65
N ILE A 103 -15.92 25.25 20.63
CA ILE A 103 -16.76 24.79 19.52
C ILE A 103 -17.57 23.57 19.93
N VAL A 104 -16.96 22.60 20.62
CA VAL A 104 -17.60 21.34 21.01
C VAL A 104 -18.49 21.51 22.23
N GLU A 105 -18.10 22.31 23.22
CA GLU A 105 -18.85 22.49 24.46
C GLU A 105 -19.60 23.83 24.49
N PRO A 106 -20.93 23.85 24.75
CA PRO A 106 -21.84 22.71 24.89
C PRO A 106 -22.03 21.88 23.60
N LYS A 107 -22.28 20.57 23.75
CA LYS A 107 -22.41 19.57 22.66
C LYS A 107 -23.46 19.86 21.57
N THR A 108 -24.26 20.91 21.68
CA THR A 108 -25.32 21.26 20.71
C THR A 108 -24.82 21.32 19.26
N LEU A 109 -23.71 22.02 19.01
CA LEU A 109 -23.14 22.14 17.66
C LEU A 109 -22.48 20.83 17.21
N TRP A 110 -21.76 20.16 18.12
CA TRP A 110 -21.13 18.87 17.86
C TRP A 110 -22.15 17.82 17.43
N THR A 111 -23.21 17.61 18.21
CA THR A 111 -24.28 16.66 17.91
C THR A 111 -24.95 16.99 16.58
N ALA A 112 -25.24 18.27 16.30
CA ALA A 112 -25.79 18.68 15.01
C ALA A 112 -24.84 18.35 13.83
N PHE A 113 -23.53 18.56 14.00
CA PHE A 113 -22.52 18.23 12.99
C PHE A 113 -22.48 16.72 12.71
N VAL A 114 -22.51 15.90 13.76
CA VAL A 114 -22.54 14.44 13.66
C VAL A 114 -23.85 13.93 13.05
N ASP A 115 -24.99 14.52 13.42
CA ASP A 115 -26.29 14.16 12.84
C ASP A 115 -26.37 14.50 11.35
N CYS A 116 -25.85 15.67 10.95
CA CYS A 116 -25.76 16.04 9.53
C CYS A 116 -24.88 15.05 8.74
N PHE A 117 -23.81 14.53 9.36
CA PHE A 117 -22.95 13.51 8.76
C PHE A 117 -23.72 12.19 8.52
N LYS A 118 -24.42 11.71 9.56
CA LYS A 118 -25.23 10.48 9.49
C LYS A 118 -26.35 10.59 8.46
N LYS A 119 -26.96 11.77 8.32
CA LYS A 119 -28.02 12.05 7.34
C LYS A 119 -27.52 12.35 5.92
N ARG A 120 -26.21 12.33 5.68
CA ARG A 120 -25.57 12.67 4.38
C ARG A 120 -25.85 14.10 3.90
N GLU A 121 -26.03 15.03 4.83
CA GLU A 121 -26.31 16.45 4.53
C GLU A 121 -25.03 17.31 4.49
N LEU A 122 -23.87 16.73 4.79
CA LEU A 122 -22.57 17.42 4.73
C LEU A 122 -21.94 17.34 3.34
N SER A 123 -21.39 18.47 2.89
CA SER A 123 -20.54 18.50 1.70
C SER A 123 -19.19 17.81 1.97
N GLU A 124 -18.47 17.44 0.89
CA GLU A 124 -17.14 16.83 0.98
C GLU A 124 -16.17 17.66 1.85
N SER A 125 -16.15 18.99 1.70
CA SER A 125 -15.33 19.88 2.52
C SER A 125 -15.69 19.84 4.01
N SER A 126 -16.97 19.66 4.32
CA SER A 126 -17.47 19.61 5.70
C SER A 126 -17.21 18.26 6.36
N ILE A 127 -17.25 17.17 5.58
CA ILE A 127 -16.79 15.86 6.03
C ILE A 127 -15.30 15.90 6.34
N HIS A 128 -14.49 16.55 5.49
CA HIS A 128 -13.07 16.75 5.76
C HIS A 128 -12.85 17.55 7.06
N ALA A 129 -13.62 18.63 7.28
CA ALA A 129 -13.56 19.42 8.50
C ALA A 129 -13.93 18.62 9.76
N LEU A 130 -14.99 17.80 9.68
CA LEU A 130 -15.42 16.90 10.76
C LEU A 130 -14.34 15.87 11.06
N ALA A 131 -13.83 15.18 10.04
CA ALA A 131 -12.80 14.17 10.20
C ALA A 131 -11.52 14.74 10.83
N TRP A 132 -11.10 15.93 10.40
CA TRP A 132 -9.96 16.64 11.01
C TRP A 132 -10.24 16.99 12.48
N MET A 133 -11.42 17.53 12.79
CA MET A 133 -11.80 17.88 14.15
C MET A 133 -11.86 16.64 15.06
N VAL A 134 -12.38 15.51 14.59
CA VAL A 134 -12.37 14.24 15.33
C VAL A 134 -10.94 13.81 15.66
N VAL A 135 -10.01 13.87 14.69
CA VAL A 135 -8.59 13.51 14.91
C VAL A 135 -7.94 14.40 15.97
N GLU A 136 -8.16 15.72 15.92
CA GLU A 136 -7.59 16.65 16.91
C GLU A 136 -8.19 16.44 18.31
N LEU A 137 -9.52 16.25 18.41
CA LEU A 137 -10.19 15.96 19.68
C LEU A 137 -9.77 14.61 20.26
N LEU A 138 -9.59 13.58 19.43
CA LEU A 138 -9.02 12.31 19.88
C LEU A 138 -7.54 12.45 20.30
N SER A 139 -6.83 13.48 19.87
CA SER A 139 -5.46 13.75 20.30
C SER A 139 -5.37 14.52 21.63
N PHE A 140 -6.50 14.93 22.21
CA PHE A 140 -6.50 15.65 23.50
C PHE A 140 -5.92 14.81 24.63
N PRO A 141 -5.22 15.47 25.60
CA PRO A 141 -4.67 14.78 26.76
C PRO A 141 -5.79 14.18 27.63
N PRO A 142 -5.51 13.12 28.41
CA PRO A 142 -6.51 12.48 29.29
C PRO A 142 -7.12 13.41 30.34
N SER A 143 -6.47 14.55 30.63
CA SER A 143 -6.97 15.58 31.54
C SER A 143 -8.06 16.47 30.94
N SER A 144 -8.34 16.36 29.64
CA SER A 144 -9.43 17.10 29.01
C SER A 144 -10.79 16.54 29.40
N SER A 145 -11.77 17.42 29.63
CA SER A 145 -13.15 17.05 29.97
C SER A 145 -13.96 16.54 28.79
N ILE A 146 -13.44 16.68 27.56
CA ILE A 146 -14.16 16.31 26.34
C ILE A 146 -13.87 14.84 26.01
N ASP A 147 -14.92 14.02 26.09
CA ASP A 147 -14.91 12.64 25.57
C ASP A 147 -15.86 12.51 24.37
N ILE A 148 -15.27 12.16 23.22
CA ILE A 148 -15.95 11.88 21.96
C ILE A 148 -15.67 10.46 21.47
N LYS A 149 -15.11 9.57 22.30
CA LYS A 149 -14.67 8.24 21.83
C LYS A 149 -15.81 7.44 21.21
N ASN A 150 -16.99 7.45 21.83
CA ASN A 150 -18.17 6.75 21.32
C ASN A 150 -18.68 7.38 20.02
N ASP A 151 -18.76 8.72 19.96
CA ASP A 151 -19.19 9.45 18.76
C ASP A 151 -18.21 9.18 17.59
N ALA A 152 -16.91 9.18 17.86
CA ALA A 152 -15.87 8.90 16.88
C ALA A 152 -15.92 7.45 16.39
N GLN A 153 -16.21 6.48 17.28
CA GLN A 153 -16.43 5.09 16.90
C GLN A 153 -17.65 4.96 15.98
N GLU A 154 -18.76 5.62 16.30
CA GLU A 154 -19.98 5.59 15.49
C GLU A 154 -19.78 6.24 14.12
N ILE A 155 -19.08 7.38 14.05
CA ILE A 155 -18.70 8.04 12.78
C ILE A 155 -17.81 7.13 11.92
N PHE A 156 -16.92 6.36 12.55
CA PHE A 156 -16.03 5.44 11.85
C PHE A 156 -16.79 4.20 11.35
N ASP A 157 -17.63 3.60 12.20
CA ASP A 157 -18.39 2.38 11.91
C ASP A 157 -19.41 2.58 10.78
N ASP A 158 -19.87 3.82 10.56
CA ASP A 158 -20.68 4.23 9.41
C ASP A 158 -19.99 3.97 8.05
N GLY A 159 -18.65 3.88 8.01
CA GLY A 159 -17.87 3.46 6.84
C GLY A 159 -17.78 4.46 5.68
N TYR A 160 -18.61 5.51 5.68
CA TYR A 160 -18.70 6.48 4.58
C TYR A 160 -17.37 7.21 4.30
N MET A 161 -16.60 7.54 5.35
CA MET A 161 -15.31 8.22 5.18
C MET A 161 -14.26 7.35 4.45
N LEU A 162 -14.28 6.03 4.64
CA LEU A 162 -13.35 5.09 3.99
C LEU A 162 -13.67 4.92 2.49
N LEU A 163 -14.95 5.07 2.12
CA LEU A 163 -15.45 4.96 0.75
C LEU A 163 -15.38 6.30 -0.02
N SER A 164 -15.07 7.40 0.67
CA SER A 164 -14.98 8.74 0.06
C SER A 164 -14.02 8.75 -1.14
N SER A 165 -14.36 9.50 -2.19
CA SER A 165 -13.48 9.77 -3.34
C SER A 165 -12.23 10.59 -2.95
N SER A 166 -12.32 11.39 -1.89
CA SER A 166 -11.27 12.27 -1.40
C SER A 166 -10.15 11.50 -0.68
N PRO A 167 -8.89 11.53 -1.17
CA PRO A 167 -7.75 10.92 -0.48
C PRO A 167 -7.51 11.49 0.92
N GLN A 168 -7.76 12.78 1.12
CA GLN A 168 -7.56 13.46 2.40
C GLN A 168 -8.54 12.96 3.47
N ILE A 169 -9.80 12.73 3.10
CA ILE A 169 -10.83 12.19 4.01
C ILE A 169 -10.48 10.75 4.38
N ARG A 170 -10.08 9.91 3.40
CA ARG A 170 -9.67 8.53 3.67
C ARG A 170 -8.47 8.48 4.61
N SER A 171 -7.44 9.31 4.41
CA SER A 171 -6.29 9.39 5.33
C SER A 171 -6.73 9.71 6.77
N LEU A 172 -7.58 10.73 6.96
CA LEU A 172 -8.10 11.06 8.29
C LEU A 172 -8.92 9.92 8.90
N ALA A 173 -9.72 9.20 8.11
CA ALA A 173 -10.47 8.04 8.59
C ALA A 173 -9.56 6.93 9.15
N TYR A 174 -8.45 6.62 8.46
CA TYR A 174 -7.45 5.68 8.96
C TYR A 174 -6.74 6.20 10.22
N LYS A 175 -6.50 7.51 10.34
CA LYS A 175 -5.99 8.11 11.59
C LYS A 175 -6.96 7.94 12.75
N ILE A 176 -8.25 8.19 12.53
CA ILE A 176 -9.32 7.98 13.53
C ILE A 176 -9.31 6.52 13.99
N GLN A 177 -9.32 5.57 13.04
CA GLN A 177 -9.24 4.14 13.35
C GLN A 177 -8.03 3.80 14.22
N ASN A 178 -6.84 4.27 13.83
CA ASN A 178 -5.61 4.00 14.57
C ASN A 178 -5.64 4.58 15.98
N MET A 179 -6.16 5.80 16.15
CA MET A 179 -6.30 6.45 17.45
C MET A 179 -7.30 5.72 18.36
N LEU A 180 -8.42 5.23 17.80
CA LEU A 180 -9.40 4.43 18.55
C LEU A 180 -8.80 3.10 19.05
N ILE A 181 -8.04 2.40 18.20
CA ILE A 181 -7.32 1.16 18.55
C ILE A 181 -6.19 1.41 19.56
N THR A 182 -5.51 2.56 19.48
CA THR A 182 -4.39 2.86 20.37
C THR A 182 -4.86 3.30 21.76
N LYS A 183 -5.92 4.11 21.84
CA LYS A 183 -6.51 4.55 23.12
C LYS A 183 -7.17 3.43 23.92
N SER A 184 -7.56 2.31 23.31
CA SER A 184 -7.98 1.12 24.06
C SER A 184 -6.81 0.38 24.73
N ASN A 185 -5.56 0.60 24.29
CA ASN A 185 -4.37 -0.14 24.73
C ASN A 185 -3.44 0.62 25.71
N ASN A 186 -3.81 1.82 26.21
CA ASN A 186 -3.08 2.59 27.24
C ASN A 186 -1.57 2.81 26.99
N ALA A 187 -1.13 2.95 25.72
CA ALA A 187 0.28 3.21 25.40
C ALA A 187 0.59 4.73 25.39
N PRO A 188 1.76 5.19 25.91
CA PRO A 188 2.19 6.58 25.77
C PRO A 188 2.39 6.92 24.28
N PHE A 189 1.77 8.00 23.82
CA PHE A 189 1.62 8.33 22.40
C PHE A 189 2.20 9.71 22.11
N ASN A 190 3.07 9.80 21.10
CA ASN A 190 3.32 11.04 20.38
C ASN A 190 2.51 11.00 19.07
N PRO A 191 1.39 11.75 18.97
CA PRO A 191 0.50 11.72 17.80
C PRO A 191 1.17 12.06 16.48
N ASP A 192 2.22 12.86 16.52
CA ASP A 192 2.81 13.40 15.31
C ASP A 192 3.93 12.49 14.74
N PHE A 193 4.37 11.46 15.46
CA PHE A 193 5.42 10.53 14.98
C PHE A 193 5.28 9.11 15.57
N ALA A 194 4.26 8.38 15.13
CA ALA A 194 3.97 7.00 15.52
C ALA A 194 3.68 6.08 14.31
N PRO A 195 3.85 4.75 14.45
CA PRO A 195 3.41 3.81 13.43
C PRO A 195 1.87 3.74 13.38
N GLY A 196 1.29 3.77 12.18
CA GLY A 196 -0.14 3.61 11.95
C GLY A 196 -0.89 4.88 11.51
N GLY A 197 -1.91 4.70 10.66
CA GLY A 197 -2.91 5.71 10.34
C GLY A 197 -2.58 6.67 9.19
N ARG A 198 -1.38 6.62 8.58
CA ARG A 198 -1.02 7.52 7.47
C ARG A 198 -1.66 7.17 6.12
N HIS A 199 -2.05 5.90 5.95
CA HIS A 199 -2.71 5.36 4.76
C HIS A 199 -3.32 3.98 5.09
N ASP A 200 -3.97 3.35 4.11
CA ASP A 200 -4.70 2.07 4.25
C ASP A 200 -3.78 0.86 4.48
N ASN A 201 -2.48 1.06 4.28
CA ASN A 201 -1.43 0.07 4.48
C ASN A 201 -0.42 0.47 5.56
N ASP A 202 -0.78 1.42 6.43
CA ASP A 202 0.06 1.84 7.55
C ASP A 202 -0.52 1.32 8.86
N PHE A 203 0.05 0.22 9.35
CA PHE A 203 -0.37 -0.42 10.59
C PHE A 203 0.70 -0.27 11.67
N THR A 204 0.27 -0.33 12.94
CA THR A 204 1.19 -0.32 14.10
C THR A 204 2.11 -1.55 14.08
N ASP A 205 1.55 -2.73 13.85
CA ASP A 205 2.34 -3.96 13.65
C ASP A 205 2.78 -4.06 12.19
N PHE A 206 4.09 -4.04 11.96
CA PHE A 206 4.65 -4.14 10.61
C PHE A 206 4.40 -5.49 9.95
N ARG A 207 4.06 -6.53 10.73
CA ARG A 207 3.75 -7.86 10.21
C ARG A 207 2.45 -7.89 9.42
N THR A 208 1.55 -6.94 9.66
CA THR A 208 0.28 -6.82 8.93
C THR A 208 0.36 -5.84 7.75
N VAL A 209 1.49 -5.14 7.57
CA VAL A 209 1.72 -4.24 6.43
C VAL A 209 1.92 -5.06 5.16
N ALA A 210 1.14 -4.79 4.12
CA ALA A 210 1.35 -5.44 2.83
C ALA A 210 2.70 -5.02 2.24
N ILE A 211 3.49 -6.00 1.77
CA ILE A 211 4.78 -5.78 1.14
C ILE A 211 4.63 -4.82 -0.05
N TYR A 212 3.72 -5.14 -0.96
CA TYR A 212 3.43 -4.30 -2.13
C TYR A 212 2.62 -3.06 -1.74
N PRO A 213 2.85 -1.91 -2.41
CA PRO A 213 2.09 -0.70 -2.12
C PRO A 213 0.62 -0.86 -2.50
N THR A 214 -0.24 -0.15 -1.77
CA THR A 214 -1.61 0.14 -2.20
C THR A 214 -1.64 1.46 -2.99
N ALA A 215 -2.73 1.68 -3.75
CA ALA A 215 -2.93 2.95 -4.45
C ALA A 215 -3.03 4.15 -3.48
N HIS A 216 -3.64 3.96 -2.30
CA HIS A 216 -3.80 5.03 -1.31
C HIS A 216 -2.49 5.36 -0.60
N GLU A 217 -1.68 4.36 -0.26
CA GLU A 217 -0.32 4.57 0.25
C GLU A 217 0.54 5.35 -0.75
N PHE A 218 0.47 4.96 -2.03
CA PHE A 218 1.27 5.60 -3.06
C PHE A 218 0.87 7.06 -3.33
N ALA A 219 -0.39 7.40 -3.05
CA ALA A 219 -0.92 8.76 -3.14
C ALA A 219 -0.65 9.60 -1.87
N SER A 220 -0.24 8.97 -0.75
CA SER A 220 0.04 9.67 0.50
C SER A 220 1.30 10.53 0.37
N THR A 221 1.20 11.78 0.85
CA THR A 221 2.32 12.72 0.95
C THR A 221 2.87 12.82 2.37
N GLU A 222 2.34 12.02 3.30
CA GLU A 222 2.80 12.02 4.69
C GLU A 222 4.18 11.37 4.81
N LYS A 223 4.98 11.86 5.77
CA LYS A 223 6.31 11.32 5.98
C LYS A 223 6.20 9.87 6.49
N PRO A 224 6.89 8.89 5.87
CA PRO A 224 6.91 7.52 6.37
C PRO A 224 7.54 7.46 7.77
N PHE A 225 7.07 6.49 8.56
CA PHE A 225 7.61 6.24 9.90
C PHE A 225 8.75 5.23 9.83
N TYR A 226 9.87 5.60 10.41
CA TYR A 226 11.00 4.74 10.76
C TYR A 226 11.76 5.42 11.88
N ARG A 227 12.43 4.62 12.70
CA ARG A 227 13.20 5.07 13.85
C ARG A 227 14.65 5.27 13.49
N ARG A 228 15.32 6.16 14.22
CA ARG A 228 16.78 6.26 14.19
C ARG A 228 17.40 5.16 15.05
N MET A 229 18.70 4.92 14.87
CA MET A 229 19.40 3.85 15.59
C MET A 229 19.61 4.18 17.08
N ASP A 230 19.80 5.45 17.42
CA ASP A 230 19.83 5.96 18.81
C ASP A 230 18.50 5.70 19.52
N GLU A 231 17.37 6.00 18.87
CA GLU A 231 16.03 5.71 19.42
C GLU A 231 15.82 4.23 19.72
N ILE A 232 16.34 3.33 18.88
CA ILE A 232 16.29 1.87 19.13
C ILE A 232 17.20 1.49 20.30
N SER A 233 18.38 2.11 20.39
CA SER A 233 19.37 1.81 21.43
C SER A 233 18.90 2.23 22.83
N GLU A 234 18.08 3.28 22.91
CA GLU A 234 17.47 3.79 24.14
C GLU A 234 16.32 2.93 24.66
N LEU A 235 15.75 2.04 23.83
CA LEU A 235 14.68 1.14 24.27
C LEU A 235 15.17 0.13 25.31
N SER A 236 14.24 -0.34 26.15
CA SER A 236 14.46 -1.50 27.03
C SER A 236 14.80 -2.74 26.22
N ARG A 237 15.64 -3.64 26.76
CA ARG A 237 16.15 -4.83 26.04
C ARG A 237 15.05 -5.65 25.36
N GLU A 238 13.95 -5.90 26.07
CA GLU A 238 12.78 -6.65 25.57
C GLU A 238 12.11 -6.02 24.33
N LYS A 239 12.24 -4.70 24.15
CA LYS A 239 11.63 -3.95 23.04
C LYS A 239 12.59 -3.72 21.87
N ARG A 240 13.90 -3.93 22.07
CA ARG A 240 14.92 -3.63 21.05
C ARG A 240 14.80 -4.52 19.82
N ILE A 241 14.69 -5.84 20.00
CA ILE A 241 14.60 -6.78 18.86
C ILE A 241 13.33 -6.52 18.03
N PRO A 242 12.11 -6.45 18.63
CA PRO A 242 10.90 -6.15 17.87
C PRO A 242 10.97 -4.80 17.15
N ALA A 243 11.47 -3.75 17.82
CA ALA A 243 11.61 -2.42 17.23
C ALA A 243 12.66 -2.37 16.12
N HIS A 244 13.75 -3.14 16.24
CA HIS A 244 14.76 -3.25 15.20
C HIS A 244 14.21 -3.95 13.96
N LEU A 245 13.50 -5.06 14.12
CA LEU A 245 12.87 -5.78 12.99
C LEU A 245 11.83 -4.91 12.28
N ASP A 246 10.96 -4.23 13.05
CA ASP A 246 10.01 -3.24 12.54
C ASP A 246 10.73 -2.17 11.70
N ASN A 247 11.82 -1.61 12.24
CA ASN A 247 12.56 -0.58 11.55
C ASN A 247 13.26 -1.07 10.28
N GLN A 248 13.91 -2.25 10.31
CA GLN A 248 14.54 -2.83 9.13
C GLN A 248 13.52 -3.14 8.03
N PHE A 249 12.34 -3.65 8.39
CA PHE A 249 11.26 -3.87 7.44
C PHE A 249 10.81 -2.56 6.79
N ARG A 250 10.52 -1.52 7.59
CA ARG A 250 10.05 -0.22 7.07
C ARG A 250 11.09 0.49 6.22
N LEU A 251 12.36 0.46 6.62
CA LEU A 251 13.46 1.03 5.84
C LEU A 251 13.61 0.31 4.50
N MET A 252 13.68 -1.02 4.51
CA MET A 252 13.86 -1.79 3.27
C MET A 252 12.66 -1.65 2.33
N ARG A 253 11.46 -1.54 2.90
CA ARG A 253 10.25 -1.31 2.12
C ARG A 253 10.22 0.11 1.54
N GLU A 254 10.67 1.11 2.28
CA GLU A 254 10.73 2.48 1.78
C GLU A 254 11.77 2.65 0.67
N ASP A 255 12.92 1.95 0.72
CA ASP A 255 13.87 1.91 -0.40
C ASP A 255 13.19 1.42 -1.69
N MET A 256 12.45 0.31 -1.60
CA MET A 256 11.66 -0.25 -2.70
C MET A 256 10.59 0.73 -3.20
N LEU A 257 9.83 1.37 -2.29
CA LEU A 257 8.78 2.31 -2.66
C LEU A 257 9.33 3.59 -3.28
N SER A 258 10.49 4.06 -2.82
CA SER A 258 11.16 5.25 -3.35
C SER A 258 11.54 5.06 -4.82
N GLU A 259 12.15 3.92 -5.17
CA GLU A 259 12.45 3.58 -6.57
C GLU A 259 11.19 3.54 -7.44
N LEU A 260 10.11 2.93 -6.93
CA LEU A 260 8.82 2.88 -7.62
C LEU A 260 8.21 4.27 -7.84
N ARG A 261 8.23 5.14 -6.84
CA ARG A 261 7.73 6.52 -6.93
C ARG A 261 8.50 7.30 -7.98
N ASP A 262 9.82 7.16 -8.01
CA ASP A 262 10.67 7.81 -9.00
C ASP A 262 10.34 7.36 -10.43
N ASP A 263 10.28 6.05 -10.68
CA ASP A 263 9.98 5.51 -12.00
C ASP A 263 8.58 5.92 -12.50
N ILE A 264 7.56 5.85 -11.62
CA ILE A 264 6.20 6.27 -11.98
C ILE A 264 6.12 7.78 -12.23
N GLN A 265 6.81 8.60 -11.45
CA GLN A 265 6.86 10.05 -11.67
C GLN A 265 7.56 10.41 -12.99
N ILE A 266 8.62 9.69 -13.36
CA ILE A 266 9.31 9.83 -14.65
C ILE A 266 8.35 9.44 -15.78
N ALA A 267 7.71 8.29 -15.67
CA ALA A 267 6.76 7.78 -16.64
C ALA A 267 5.54 8.69 -16.87
N LEU A 268 5.01 9.30 -15.81
CA LEU A 268 3.90 10.24 -15.87
C LEU A 268 4.32 11.66 -16.31
N GLY A 269 5.60 11.87 -16.61
CA GLY A 269 6.16 13.15 -17.06
C GLY A 269 6.25 14.22 -15.96
N LYS A 270 6.14 13.82 -14.68
CA LYS A 270 6.28 14.72 -13.52
C LYS A 270 7.74 14.98 -13.14
N LYS A 271 8.65 14.06 -13.48
CA LYS A 271 10.09 14.14 -13.20
C LYS A 271 10.89 13.91 -14.48
N LYS A 272 12.02 14.62 -14.66
CA LYS A 272 12.94 14.36 -15.78
C LYS A 272 13.80 13.14 -15.45
N GLY A 273 13.82 12.15 -16.33
CA GLY A 273 14.62 10.92 -16.18
C GLY A 273 14.92 10.24 -17.52
N LYS A 274 15.90 9.34 -17.54
CA LYS A 274 16.21 8.50 -18.71
C LYS A 274 15.38 7.21 -18.63
N GLY A 275 14.32 7.13 -19.41
CA GLY A 275 13.52 5.90 -19.52
C GLY A 275 12.09 6.22 -19.91
N GLY A 276 11.72 5.89 -21.15
CA GLY A 276 10.32 5.84 -21.54
C GLY A 276 9.74 4.53 -21.02
N ALA A 277 9.13 4.55 -19.83
CA ALA A 277 8.40 3.40 -19.31
C ALA A 277 7.41 2.89 -20.37
N SER A 278 7.39 1.57 -20.60
CA SER A 278 6.55 0.98 -21.63
C SER A 278 5.08 1.06 -21.19
N LEU A 279 4.32 1.93 -21.87
CA LEU A 279 2.90 2.13 -21.62
C LEU A 279 2.09 1.25 -22.55
N LEU A 280 1.43 0.24 -21.99
CA LEU A 280 0.49 -0.62 -22.68
C LEU A 280 -0.92 0.00 -22.64
N GLN A 281 -1.60 -0.02 -23.78
CA GLN A 281 -2.86 0.69 -23.99
C GLN A 281 -3.86 -0.19 -24.77
N LYS A 282 -5.13 0.21 -24.75
CA LYS A 282 -6.25 -0.54 -25.34
C LYS A 282 -6.29 -1.95 -24.76
N LEU A 283 -6.42 -2.00 -23.44
CA LEU A 283 -6.41 -3.23 -22.67
C LEU A 283 -7.84 -3.76 -22.50
N SER A 284 -8.03 -5.06 -22.69
CA SER A 284 -9.27 -5.74 -22.31
C SER A 284 -8.98 -7.11 -21.71
N ILE A 285 -9.72 -7.49 -20.67
CA ILE A 285 -9.61 -8.83 -20.10
C ILE A 285 -10.25 -9.82 -21.08
N VAL A 286 -9.51 -10.88 -21.40
CA VAL A 286 -9.96 -11.96 -22.29
C VAL A 286 -10.25 -13.22 -21.49
N ASP A 287 -9.36 -13.57 -20.57
CA ASP A 287 -9.44 -14.81 -19.79
C ASP A 287 -8.66 -14.67 -18.47
N ILE A 288 -8.64 -15.74 -17.67
CA ILE A 288 -7.73 -15.96 -16.56
C ILE A 288 -6.67 -17.00 -16.93
N SER A 289 -5.50 -16.92 -16.27
CA SER A 289 -4.40 -17.87 -16.42
C SER A 289 -3.95 -18.36 -15.05
N CYS A 290 -3.89 -19.68 -14.89
CA CYS A 290 -3.43 -20.35 -13.66
C CYS A 290 -2.20 -21.25 -13.91
N GLY A 291 -1.43 -20.99 -14.97
CA GLY A 291 -0.32 -21.84 -15.40
C GLY A 291 -0.77 -23.08 -16.17
N ASP A 292 0.09 -24.11 -16.21
CA ASP A 292 -0.18 -25.38 -16.88
C ASP A 292 -0.30 -26.54 -15.87
N ASP A 293 -0.73 -27.73 -16.32
CA ASP A 293 -0.94 -28.90 -15.46
C ASP A 293 0.36 -29.40 -14.77
N LYS A 294 1.54 -28.98 -15.26
CA LYS A 294 2.84 -29.32 -14.68
C LYS A 294 3.27 -28.27 -13.65
N ARG A 295 2.87 -27.01 -13.82
CA ARG A 295 3.28 -25.84 -13.04
C ARG A 295 2.09 -24.89 -12.89
N LEU A 296 1.26 -25.21 -11.91
CA LEU A 296 0.18 -24.33 -11.45
C LEU A 296 0.75 -23.03 -10.89
N ARG A 297 0.03 -21.94 -11.12
CA ARG A 297 0.39 -20.58 -10.68
C ARG A 297 -0.82 -19.89 -10.07
N PRO A 298 -0.61 -18.87 -9.22
CA PRO A 298 -1.69 -17.99 -8.79
C PRO A 298 -2.47 -17.41 -9.99
N CYS A 299 -3.78 -17.25 -9.81
CA CYS A 299 -4.65 -16.68 -10.84
C CYS A 299 -4.14 -15.31 -11.29
N SER A 300 -4.02 -15.16 -12.60
CA SER A 300 -3.55 -13.95 -13.28
C SER A 300 -4.52 -13.61 -14.41
N LEU A 301 -4.64 -12.33 -14.76
CA LEU A 301 -5.51 -11.87 -15.84
C LEU A 301 -4.79 -11.98 -17.20
N ALA A 302 -5.41 -12.65 -18.16
CA ALA A 302 -5.01 -12.63 -19.56
C ALA A 302 -5.64 -11.42 -20.24
N ILE A 303 -4.81 -10.42 -20.56
CA ILE A 303 -5.27 -9.12 -21.04
C ILE A 303 -4.80 -8.91 -22.48
N SER A 304 -5.72 -8.68 -23.40
CA SER A 304 -5.38 -8.28 -24.76
C SER A 304 -4.73 -6.89 -24.75
N CYS A 305 -3.70 -6.71 -25.56
CA CYS A 305 -2.94 -5.47 -25.63
C CYS A 305 -2.79 -5.01 -27.09
N ALA A 306 -3.70 -4.16 -27.55
CA ALA A 306 -3.70 -3.71 -28.95
C ALA A 306 -2.71 -2.55 -29.23
N LYS A 307 -2.12 -1.91 -28.22
CA LYS A 307 -1.16 -0.81 -28.42
C LYS A 307 -0.11 -0.76 -27.30
N GLY A 308 1.10 -0.32 -27.62
CA GLY A 308 2.22 -0.20 -26.66
C GLY A 308 3.31 -1.26 -26.83
N LEU A 309 3.10 -2.22 -27.73
CA LEU A 309 4.06 -3.29 -28.07
C LEU A 309 4.72 -3.05 -29.44
N ASN A 310 5.21 -1.83 -29.68
CA ASN A 310 5.73 -1.40 -30.98
C ASN A 310 6.81 -2.33 -31.56
N PRO A 311 7.73 -2.93 -30.77
CA PRO A 311 8.67 -3.91 -31.31
C PRO A 311 7.98 -5.15 -31.91
N LEU A 312 6.80 -5.55 -31.41
CA LEU A 312 6.11 -6.75 -31.90
C LEU A 312 5.14 -6.43 -33.05
N SER A 313 4.52 -5.24 -33.04
CA SER A 313 3.42 -4.91 -33.96
C SER A 313 3.80 -4.90 -35.44
N THR A 314 5.07 -4.65 -35.77
CA THR A 314 5.58 -4.61 -37.16
C THR A 314 6.07 -5.95 -37.70
N ARG A 315 6.05 -7.00 -36.87
CA ARG A 315 6.64 -8.31 -37.16
C ARG A 315 5.58 -9.38 -37.39
N SER A 316 5.89 -10.35 -38.25
CA SER A 316 5.12 -11.59 -38.38
C SER A 316 5.24 -12.47 -37.13
N ALA A 317 4.35 -13.46 -36.96
CA ALA A 317 4.35 -14.31 -35.77
C ALA A 317 5.69 -15.06 -35.54
N THR A 318 6.34 -15.52 -36.61
CA THR A 318 7.65 -16.21 -36.54
C THR A 318 8.76 -15.24 -36.13
N GLU A 319 8.79 -14.04 -36.71
CA GLU A 319 9.75 -12.98 -36.36
C GLU A 319 9.56 -12.46 -34.93
N ARG A 320 8.31 -12.37 -34.45
CA ARG A 320 8.01 -12.04 -33.04
C ARG A 320 8.63 -13.07 -32.11
N LYS A 321 8.46 -14.36 -32.39
CA LYS A 321 9.01 -15.44 -31.56
C LYS A 321 10.53 -15.41 -31.54
N THR A 322 11.18 -15.22 -32.68
CA THR A 322 12.64 -15.07 -32.76
C THR A 322 13.12 -13.86 -31.97
N PHE A 323 12.50 -12.69 -32.17
CA PHE A 323 12.85 -11.47 -31.43
C PHE A 323 12.71 -11.67 -29.92
N LEU A 324 11.61 -12.27 -29.46
CA LEU A 324 11.38 -12.54 -28.04
C LEU A 324 12.43 -13.51 -27.47
N ASN A 325 12.83 -14.54 -28.21
CA ASN A 325 13.84 -15.48 -27.71
C ASN A 325 15.23 -14.84 -27.61
N GLU A 326 15.58 -13.94 -28.52
CA GLU A 326 16.85 -13.19 -28.48
C GLU A 326 16.85 -12.06 -27.45
N ASN A 327 15.69 -11.44 -27.20
CA ASN A 327 15.53 -10.28 -26.33
C ASN A 327 14.76 -10.63 -25.05
N PHE A 328 15.36 -11.48 -24.20
CA PHE A 328 14.78 -11.88 -22.91
C PHE A 328 14.54 -10.69 -21.94
N ASN A 329 15.23 -9.56 -22.17
CA ASN A 329 15.08 -8.34 -21.41
C ASN A 329 13.83 -7.52 -21.78
N PHE A 330 13.20 -7.80 -22.91
CA PHE A 330 11.94 -7.16 -23.30
C PHE A 330 10.77 -7.84 -22.58
N LEU A 331 9.99 -7.06 -21.82
CA LEU A 331 8.91 -7.53 -20.95
C LEU A 331 9.36 -8.70 -20.07
N ARG A 332 10.34 -8.46 -19.20
CA ARG A 332 10.91 -9.50 -18.34
C ARG A 332 9.81 -10.15 -17.51
N HIS A 333 9.94 -11.46 -17.30
CA HIS A 333 9.08 -12.15 -16.35
C HIS A 333 9.26 -11.53 -14.95
N ASN A 334 8.16 -11.33 -14.23
CA ASN A 334 8.07 -10.58 -12.97
C ASN A 334 8.43 -9.09 -13.07
N SER A 335 8.43 -8.49 -14.26
CA SER A 335 8.43 -7.03 -14.38
C SER A 335 7.25 -6.44 -13.63
N PHE A 336 7.49 -5.38 -12.86
CA PHE A 336 6.49 -4.73 -12.04
C PHE A 336 5.83 -3.58 -12.81
N GLY A 337 4.60 -3.24 -12.44
CA GLY A 337 3.90 -2.11 -13.02
C GLY A 337 2.59 -1.79 -12.32
N CYS A 338 1.90 -0.79 -12.85
CA CYS A 338 0.59 -0.38 -12.34
C CYS A 338 -0.45 -0.21 -13.45
N LEU A 339 -1.67 -0.63 -13.14
CA LEU A 339 -2.86 -0.32 -13.91
C LEU A 339 -3.32 1.10 -13.57
N LEU A 340 -3.51 1.91 -14.59
CA LEU A 340 -3.78 3.33 -14.49
C LEU A 340 -5.01 3.72 -15.29
N ARG A 341 -5.75 4.71 -14.79
CA ARG A 341 -6.73 5.48 -15.55
C ARG A 341 -6.61 6.95 -15.17
N ASN A 342 -6.51 7.85 -16.15
CA ASN A 342 -6.35 9.30 -15.92
C ASN A 342 -5.25 9.68 -14.91
N LYS A 343 -4.13 8.92 -14.89
CA LYS A 343 -3.00 9.04 -13.95
C LYS A 343 -3.29 8.59 -12.51
N GLU A 344 -4.49 8.08 -12.21
CA GLU A 344 -4.81 7.43 -10.96
C GLU A 344 -4.49 5.93 -11.04
N ILE A 345 -3.88 5.40 -9.97
CA ILE A 345 -3.52 3.99 -9.86
C ILE A 345 -4.75 3.20 -9.42
N ILE A 346 -5.12 2.21 -10.22
CA ILE A 346 -6.18 1.24 -9.88
C ILE A 346 -5.58 0.12 -9.03
N ALA A 347 -4.49 -0.47 -9.51
CA ALA A 347 -3.84 -1.61 -8.89
C ALA A 347 -2.39 -1.77 -9.37
N PHE A 348 -1.58 -2.46 -8.56
CA PHE A 348 -0.26 -2.91 -8.97
C PHE A 348 -0.32 -4.35 -9.47
N ALA A 349 0.53 -4.69 -10.44
CA ALA A 349 0.59 -6.03 -11.00
C ALA A 349 2.02 -6.41 -11.43
N THR A 350 2.29 -7.71 -11.45
CA THR A 350 3.49 -8.28 -12.08
C THR A 350 3.16 -8.92 -13.41
N LEU A 351 4.09 -8.83 -14.36
CA LEU A 351 3.95 -9.39 -15.70
C LEU A 351 4.50 -10.82 -15.74
N ASP A 352 3.67 -11.76 -16.19
CA ASP A 352 4.09 -13.12 -16.53
C ASP A 352 4.35 -13.24 -18.03
N ARG A 353 5.64 -13.34 -18.38
CA ARG A 353 6.08 -13.40 -19.78
C ARG A 353 5.75 -14.75 -20.41
N ASN A 354 4.76 -14.74 -21.30
CA ASN A 354 4.42 -15.89 -22.14
C ASN A 354 4.67 -15.57 -23.62
N VAL A 355 5.67 -16.24 -24.22
CA VAL A 355 6.10 -15.97 -25.61
C VAL A 355 5.01 -16.28 -26.61
N ASP A 356 4.29 -17.39 -26.44
CA ASP A 356 3.28 -17.84 -27.41
C ASP A 356 2.07 -16.88 -27.40
N GLN A 357 1.65 -16.42 -26.22
CA GLN A 357 0.58 -15.42 -26.06
C GLN A 357 0.95 -14.05 -26.64
N LEU A 358 2.22 -13.64 -26.55
CA LEU A 358 2.73 -12.40 -27.13
C LEU A 358 2.86 -12.45 -28.66
N CYS A 359 2.87 -13.64 -29.26
CA CYS A 359 2.98 -13.81 -30.71
C CYS A 359 1.64 -13.73 -31.45
N LEU A 360 0.50 -13.81 -30.74
CA LEU A 360 -0.85 -13.70 -31.30
C LEU A 360 -1.07 -12.37 -32.04
N ASP A 361 -1.98 -12.36 -33.01
CA ASP A 361 -2.28 -11.17 -33.83
C ASP A 361 -2.58 -9.94 -32.98
N ILE A 362 -3.44 -10.11 -31.97
CA ILE A 362 -3.57 -9.20 -30.83
C ILE A 362 -2.83 -9.86 -29.66
N PRO A 363 -1.65 -9.35 -29.25
CA PRO A 363 -0.88 -9.95 -28.17
C PRO A 363 -1.66 -9.98 -26.85
N ILE A 364 -1.51 -11.07 -26.11
CA ILE A 364 -2.05 -11.22 -24.76
C ILE A 364 -0.92 -11.12 -23.75
N VAL A 365 -1.08 -10.20 -22.79
CA VAL A 365 -0.17 -10.01 -21.65
C VAL A 365 -0.83 -10.60 -20.42
N ILE A 366 -0.08 -11.44 -19.70
CA ILE A 366 -0.56 -12.04 -18.45
C ILE A 366 -0.12 -11.15 -17.29
N LEU A 367 -1.08 -10.57 -16.57
CA LEU A 367 -0.83 -9.70 -15.42
C LEU A 367 -1.38 -10.33 -14.14
N ARG A 368 -0.52 -10.49 -13.15
CA ARG A 368 -0.91 -10.90 -11.79
C ARG A 368 -1.17 -9.66 -10.95
N VAL A 369 -2.44 -9.38 -10.68
CA VAL A 369 -2.85 -8.29 -9.79
C VAL A 369 -2.50 -8.64 -8.34
N LEU A 370 -1.94 -7.69 -7.61
CA LEU A 370 -1.43 -7.90 -6.25
C LEU A 370 -2.45 -7.41 -5.21
N GLY A 371 -3.07 -8.36 -4.50
CA GLY A 371 -4.02 -8.11 -3.41
C GLY A 371 -5.48 -8.22 -3.83
N ASP A 372 -6.31 -8.75 -2.93
CA ASP A 372 -7.71 -9.12 -3.21
C ASP A 372 -8.58 -7.90 -3.52
N GLN A 373 -8.45 -6.84 -2.74
CA GLN A 373 -9.17 -5.58 -2.98
C GLN A 373 -8.74 -4.92 -4.29
N ALA A 374 -7.46 -5.03 -4.65
CA ALA A 374 -6.94 -4.53 -5.91
C ALA A 374 -7.48 -5.34 -7.10
N MET A 375 -7.61 -6.65 -6.94
CA MET A 375 -8.22 -7.54 -7.94
C MET A 375 -9.69 -7.17 -8.18
N LYS A 376 -10.49 -7.00 -7.10
CA LYS A 376 -11.89 -6.54 -7.21
C LYS A 376 -11.98 -5.21 -7.94
N LYS A 377 -11.22 -4.19 -7.52
CA LYS A 377 -11.16 -2.88 -8.19
C LYS A 377 -10.77 -2.98 -9.66
N THR A 378 -9.82 -3.85 -9.98
CA THR A 378 -9.37 -4.08 -11.36
C THR A 378 -10.49 -4.67 -12.22
N LEU A 379 -11.12 -5.76 -11.77
CA LEU A 379 -12.23 -6.40 -12.50
C LEU A 379 -13.40 -5.43 -12.72
N THR A 380 -13.77 -4.66 -11.69
CA THR A 380 -14.81 -3.62 -11.79
C THR A 380 -14.40 -2.54 -12.78
N ALA A 381 -13.18 -2.02 -12.71
CA ALA A 381 -12.69 -1.01 -13.63
C ALA A 381 -12.75 -1.46 -15.09
N PHE A 382 -12.35 -2.71 -15.39
CA PHE A 382 -12.39 -3.24 -16.77
C PHE A 382 -13.81 -3.47 -17.32
N LYS A 383 -14.84 -3.56 -16.46
CA LYS A 383 -16.24 -3.56 -16.90
C LYS A 383 -16.77 -2.17 -17.20
N LEU A 384 -16.28 -1.18 -16.47
CA LEU A 384 -16.76 0.20 -16.55
C LEU A 384 -16.03 1.04 -17.60
N TYR A 385 -14.77 0.71 -17.87
CA TYR A 385 -13.85 1.59 -18.57
C TYR A 385 -13.06 0.87 -19.66
N ASN A 386 -12.91 1.56 -20.79
CA ASN A 386 -12.17 1.08 -21.97
C ASN A 386 -10.82 1.80 -22.16
N ASP A 387 -10.47 2.72 -21.26
CA ASP A 387 -9.29 3.59 -21.32
C ASP A 387 -8.21 3.20 -20.29
N ILE A 388 -8.29 2.00 -19.73
CA ILE A 388 -7.29 1.46 -18.79
C ILE A 388 -5.96 1.22 -19.50
N GLN A 389 -4.88 1.60 -18.83
CA GLN A 389 -3.51 1.48 -19.29
C GLN A 389 -2.69 0.69 -18.28
N PHE A 390 -1.62 0.05 -18.73
CA PHE A 390 -0.65 -0.60 -17.85
C PHE A 390 0.73 0.02 -18.07
N LEU A 391 1.29 0.55 -17.01
CA LEU A 391 2.61 1.17 -17.02
C LEU A 391 3.62 0.20 -16.42
N LEU A 392 4.59 -0.24 -17.24
CA LEU A 392 5.74 -0.99 -16.74
C LEU A 392 6.73 -0.07 -16.02
N VAL A 393 7.30 -0.59 -14.94
CA VAL A 393 8.26 0.08 -14.08
C VAL A 393 9.54 -0.77 -14.03
N ASP A 394 10.70 -0.11 -13.97
CA ASP A 394 12.00 -0.80 -14.04
C ASP A 394 12.51 -1.23 -12.65
N ALA A 395 11.94 -0.68 -11.57
CA ALA A 395 12.23 -1.07 -10.20
C ALA A 395 12.19 -2.61 -9.98
N ALA A 396 13.23 -3.13 -9.35
CA ALA A 396 13.43 -4.57 -9.15
C ALA A 396 12.67 -5.11 -7.93
N VAL A 397 11.35 -4.87 -7.87
CA VAL A 397 10.49 -5.23 -6.72
C VAL A 397 10.61 -6.70 -6.30
N PHE A 398 10.80 -7.60 -7.26
CA PHE A 398 10.99 -9.03 -7.01
C PHE A 398 12.20 -9.37 -6.11
N ALA A 399 13.20 -8.48 -6.02
CA ALA A 399 14.37 -8.66 -5.18
C ALA A 399 14.08 -8.33 -3.70
N TYR A 400 13.10 -7.45 -3.44
CA TYR A 400 12.75 -7.00 -2.10
C TYR A 400 11.72 -7.93 -1.42
N GLU A 401 10.74 -8.45 -2.16
CA GLU A 401 9.65 -9.25 -1.59
C GLU A 401 10.13 -10.41 -0.69
N PRO A 402 11.09 -11.26 -1.10
CA PRO A 402 11.52 -12.37 -0.25
C PRO A 402 12.20 -11.91 1.06
N ILE A 403 12.93 -10.79 1.01
CA ILE A 403 13.64 -10.22 2.16
C ILE A 403 12.62 -9.62 3.12
N LEU A 404 11.68 -8.83 2.60
CA LEU A 404 10.62 -8.21 3.39
C LEU A 404 9.74 -9.27 4.06
N LYS A 405 9.39 -10.34 3.35
CA LYS A 405 8.65 -11.47 3.92
C LYS A 405 9.42 -12.16 5.05
N CYS A 406 10.72 -12.40 4.85
CA CYS A 406 11.58 -12.95 5.90
C CYS A 406 11.60 -12.05 7.14
N LEU A 407 11.71 -10.73 6.96
CA LEU A 407 11.67 -9.77 8.09
C LEU A 407 10.32 -9.78 8.82
N GLN A 408 9.20 -9.91 8.10
CA GLN A 408 7.85 -10.00 8.71
C GLN A 408 7.66 -11.28 9.52
N ASP A 409 8.08 -12.41 8.97
CA ASP A 409 7.93 -13.72 9.61
C ASP A 409 8.90 -13.90 10.79
N LYS A 410 9.95 -13.09 10.87
CA LYS A 410 11.00 -13.20 11.89
C LYS A 410 10.50 -12.81 13.28
N THR A 411 10.66 -13.73 14.22
CA THR A 411 10.35 -13.54 15.65
C THR A 411 11.58 -13.30 16.50
N ASP A 412 12.75 -13.79 16.07
CA ASP A 412 14.02 -13.68 16.79
C ASP A 412 15.15 -13.24 15.85
N LEU A 413 16.19 -12.61 16.39
CA LEU A 413 17.35 -12.13 15.65
C LEU A 413 18.61 -12.88 16.11
N LEU A 414 19.16 -13.70 15.20
CA LEU A 414 20.49 -14.28 15.37
C LEU A 414 21.51 -13.17 15.60
N LEU A 415 22.45 -13.41 16.53
CA LEU A 415 23.47 -12.45 16.95
C LEU A 415 22.89 -11.17 17.57
N SER A 416 21.68 -11.22 18.13
CA SER A 416 21.04 -10.04 18.75
C SER A 416 21.87 -9.43 19.86
N ARG A 417 22.59 -10.24 20.64
CA ARG A 417 23.49 -9.76 21.69
C ARG A 417 24.64 -8.94 21.11
N GLU A 418 25.27 -9.43 20.06
CA GLU A 418 26.38 -8.76 19.38
C GLU A 418 25.92 -7.54 18.57
N LEU A 419 24.72 -7.58 17.98
CA LEU A 419 24.21 -6.53 17.10
C LEU A 419 23.46 -5.41 17.85
N LEU A 420 22.72 -5.74 18.91
CA LEU A 420 21.80 -4.82 19.59
C LEU A 420 22.11 -4.62 21.09
N GLU A 421 22.92 -5.48 21.69
CA GLU A 421 23.32 -5.41 23.09
C GLU A 421 24.82 -5.18 23.29
N TYR A 422 25.55 -4.87 22.22
CA TYR A 422 26.98 -4.60 22.31
C TYR A 422 27.27 -3.46 23.28
N GLN A 423 28.18 -3.73 24.20
CA GLN A 423 28.77 -2.74 25.09
C GLN A 423 30.22 -2.56 24.70
N ARG A 424 30.66 -1.31 24.58
CA ARG A 424 32.03 -0.99 24.20
C ARG A 424 33.00 -1.63 25.20
N GLY A 425 33.89 -2.49 24.70
CA GLY A 425 34.84 -3.24 25.52
C GLY A 425 34.35 -4.61 26.02
N GLY A 426 33.12 -5.01 25.67
CA GLY A 426 32.63 -6.36 25.91
C GLY A 426 33.35 -7.39 25.05
N LEU A 427 33.60 -8.58 25.59
CA LEU A 427 34.14 -9.72 24.84
C LEU A 427 33.06 -10.31 23.92
N ALA A 428 33.47 -10.72 22.72
CA ALA A 428 32.61 -11.49 21.83
C ALA A 428 32.25 -12.82 22.49
N GLN A 429 31.04 -13.32 22.23
CA GLN A 429 30.64 -14.62 22.77
C GLN A 429 31.50 -15.74 22.15
N GLU A 430 31.91 -16.68 22.98
CA GLU A 430 32.73 -17.83 22.58
C GLU A 430 31.91 -18.86 21.80
N SER A 431 32.54 -19.47 20.80
CA SER A 431 32.03 -20.56 19.98
C SER A 431 32.63 -21.88 20.45
N SER A 432 31.79 -22.90 20.57
CA SER A 432 32.17 -24.27 20.92
C SER A 432 32.13 -25.22 19.72
N LEU A 433 32.07 -24.68 18.49
CA LEU A 433 32.03 -25.49 17.26
C LEU A 433 33.29 -26.33 17.05
N ILE A 434 34.44 -25.80 17.49
CA ILE A 434 35.75 -26.47 17.37
C ILE A 434 36.25 -26.78 18.78
N PRO A 435 36.73 -28.02 19.04
CA PRO A 435 37.26 -28.39 20.35
C PRO A 435 38.41 -27.48 20.83
N ASP A 436 38.38 -27.08 22.10
CA ASP A 436 39.36 -26.14 22.68
C ASP A 436 40.79 -26.66 22.60
N ASP A 437 41.00 -27.96 22.78
CA ASP A 437 42.32 -28.60 22.67
C ASP A 437 42.94 -28.40 21.29
N MET A 438 42.13 -28.50 20.24
CA MET A 438 42.55 -28.28 18.86
C MET A 438 42.93 -26.81 18.62
N VAL A 439 42.14 -25.88 19.15
CA VAL A 439 42.45 -24.44 19.08
C VAL A 439 43.75 -24.13 19.83
N GLN A 440 43.97 -24.72 21.01
CA GLN A 440 45.21 -24.52 21.77
C GLN A 440 46.41 -25.10 21.03
N ASN A 441 46.28 -26.26 20.40
CA ASN A 441 47.35 -26.84 19.58
C ASN A 441 47.72 -25.91 18.40
N ILE A 442 46.73 -25.32 17.73
CA ILE A 442 46.97 -24.33 16.66
C ILE A 442 47.66 -23.08 17.21
N ARG A 443 47.21 -22.58 18.37
CA ARG A 443 47.80 -21.40 19.02
C ARG A 443 49.26 -21.65 19.43
N ASN A 444 49.56 -22.85 19.95
CA ASN A 444 50.89 -23.24 20.41
C ASN A 444 51.88 -23.47 19.27
N ALA A 445 51.40 -23.81 18.06
CA ALA A 445 52.25 -23.99 16.89
C ALA A 445 52.92 -22.69 16.41
N GLY A 446 52.39 -21.51 16.77
CA GLY A 446 53.02 -20.24 16.39
C GLY A 446 53.15 -20.06 14.88
N ASP A 447 54.38 -19.85 14.40
CA ASP A 447 54.73 -19.70 12.98
C ASP A 447 55.15 -21.03 12.30
N GLU A 448 55.01 -22.16 13.01
CA GLU A 448 55.29 -23.49 12.48
C GLU A 448 54.26 -23.93 11.44
N ASN A 449 54.55 -25.05 10.76
CA ASN A 449 53.65 -25.62 9.77
C ASN A 449 52.46 -26.35 10.44
N ILE A 450 51.26 -25.77 10.35
CA ILE A 450 50.02 -26.32 10.94
C ILE A 450 49.26 -27.28 9.99
N GLN A 451 49.87 -27.72 8.89
CA GLN A 451 49.24 -28.59 7.88
C GLN A 451 48.52 -29.80 8.49
N PHE A 452 49.17 -30.51 9.41
CA PHE A 452 48.60 -31.72 10.02
C PHE A 452 47.46 -31.43 11.00
N LEU A 453 47.46 -30.24 11.61
CA LEU A 453 46.39 -29.81 12.52
C LEU A 453 45.13 -29.44 11.75
N VAL A 454 45.27 -28.85 10.56
CA VAL A 454 44.14 -28.41 9.73
C VAL A 454 43.71 -29.47 8.69
N GLY A 455 44.55 -30.47 8.43
CA GLY A 455 44.26 -31.52 7.45
C GLY A 455 44.34 -31.06 5.99
N THR A 456 45.29 -30.17 5.68
CA THR A 456 45.50 -29.64 4.31
C THR A 456 46.47 -30.49 3.49
N LYS A 457 46.36 -30.40 2.15
CA LYS A 457 47.29 -31.09 1.23
C LYS A 457 48.67 -30.42 1.15
N SER A 458 48.72 -29.10 1.35
CA SER A 458 49.93 -28.28 1.28
C SER A 458 50.33 -27.77 2.68
N PRO A 459 51.62 -27.43 2.88
CA PRO A 459 52.08 -26.74 4.09
C PRO A 459 51.34 -25.43 4.35
N VAL A 460 50.99 -25.18 5.61
CA VAL A 460 50.32 -23.96 6.07
C VAL A 460 51.18 -23.31 7.14
N LYS A 461 51.73 -22.13 6.85
CA LYS A 461 52.43 -21.29 7.82
C LYS A 461 51.70 -19.96 7.90
N LEU A 462 51.37 -19.54 9.12
CA LEU A 462 50.66 -18.29 9.38
C LEU A 462 51.60 -17.33 10.11
N ASP A 463 51.62 -16.07 9.70
CA ASP A 463 52.23 -15.04 10.53
C ASP A 463 51.39 -14.81 11.80
N LEU A 464 51.92 -14.06 12.76
CA LEU A 464 51.26 -13.81 14.05
C LEU A 464 49.84 -13.21 13.90
N THR A 465 49.64 -12.29 12.96
CA THR A 465 48.34 -11.62 12.75
C THR A 465 47.34 -12.52 12.04
N GLN A 466 47.81 -13.35 11.12
CA GLN A 466 47.05 -14.40 10.46
C GLN A 466 46.62 -15.48 11.44
N LEU A 467 47.53 -15.93 12.31
CA LEU A 467 47.24 -16.89 13.37
C LEU A 467 46.20 -16.35 14.34
N GLN A 468 46.35 -15.10 14.80
CA GLN A 468 45.37 -14.44 15.65
C GLN A 468 44.00 -14.34 14.99
N SER A 469 43.94 -14.00 13.69
CA SER A 469 42.70 -13.92 12.92
C SER A 469 42.04 -15.30 12.76
N PHE A 470 42.84 -16.33 12.48
CA PHE A 470 42.38 -17.70 12.35
C PHE A 470 41.81 -18.22 13.67
N VAL A 471 42.54 -18.07 14.78
CA VAL A 471 42.07 -18.47 16.11
C VAL A 471 40.80 -17.71 16.50
N SER A 472 40.75 -16.39 16.25
CA SER A 472 39.55 -15.58 16.53
C SER A 472 38.33 -16.09 15.74
N GLY A 473 38.51 -16.48 14.48
CA GLY A 473 37.45 -17.08 13.67
C GLY A 473 36.97 -18.45 14.17
N LEU A 474 37.84 -19.25 14.79
CA LEU A 474 37.48 -20.55 15.37
C LEU A 474 36.74 -20.42 16.71
N THR A 475 37.10 -19.42 17.52
CA THR A 475 36.63 -19.30 18.92
C THR A 475 35.53 -18.29 19.14
N GLN A 476 35.23 -17.40 18.20
CA GLN A 476 34.22 -16.35 18.37
C GLN A 476 32.96 -16.67 17.58
N THR A 477 31.80 -16.34 18.15
CA THR A 477 30.50 -16.39 17.45
C THR A 477 30.41 -15.39 16.30
N VAL A 478 31.11 -14.26 16.42
CA VAL A 478 31.26 -13.23 15.38
C VAL A 478 32.71 -12.78 15.32
N SER A 479 33.31 -12.84 14.13
CA SER A 479 34.68 -12.37 13.90
C SER A 479 34.75 -11.51 12.65
N LEU A 480 35.44 -10.37 12.75
CA LEU A 480 35.68 -9.44 11.64
C LEU A 480 37.16 -9.45 11.27
N ILE A 481 37.50 -10.05 10.13
CA ILE A 481 38.87 -10.12 9.63
C ILE A 481 39.09 -9.04 8.58
N GLN A 482 39.82 -7.99 8.94
CA GLN A 482 40.19 -6.90 8.03
C GLN A 482 41.62 -7.09 7.52
N GLY A 483 41.83 -6.90 6.21
CA GLY A 483 43.16 -6.98 5.62
C GLY A 483 43.23 -6.29 4.24
N PRO A 484 44.32 -5.56 3.92
CA PRO A 484 44.58 -5.04 2.58
C PRO A 484 44.58 -6.12 1.47
N PRO A 485 44.56 -5.75 0.18
CA PRO A 485 44.76 -6.69 -0.91
C PRO A 485 46.07 -7.49 -0.72
N GLY A 486 46.02 -8.80 -0.96
CA GLY A 486 47.19 -9.68 -0.85
C GLY A 486 47.53 -10.21 0.54
N THR A 487 46.84 -9.80 1.62
CA THR A 487 47.18 -10.26 3.00
C THR A 487 46.62 -11.64 3.39
N GLY A 488 46.17 -12.44 2.42
CA GLY A 488 45.72 -13.80 2.69
C GLY A 488 44.31 -13.93 3.30
N LYS A 489 43.43 -12.93 3.20
CA LYS A 489 42.05 -13.03 3.73
C LYS A 489 41.29 -14.28 3.23
N SER A 490 41.31 -14.53 1.92
CA SER A 490 40.66 -15.71 1.33
C SER A 490 41.28 -17.00 1.82
N PHE A 491 42.61 -17.00 2.01
CA PHE A 491 43.34 -18.15 2.55
C PHE A 491 42.92 -18.47 3.99
N ILE A 492 42.82 -17.47 4.87
CA ILE A 492 42.30 -17.66 6.23
C ILE A 492 40.85 -18.13 6.22
N GLY A 493 40.01 -17.55 5.35
CA GLY A 493 38.62 -18.00 5.17
C GLY A 493 38.52 -19.47 4.73
N ALA A 494 39.40 -19.91 3.83
CA ALA A 494 39.43 -21.30 3.37
C ALA A 494 39.89 -22.26 4.49
N LEU A 495 40.86 -21.86 5.31
CA LEU A 495 41.28 -22.63 6.50
C LEU A 495 40.13 -22.75 7.51
N LEU A 496 39.40 -21.67 7.78
CA LEU A 496 38.22 -21.70 8.66
C LEU A 496 37.16 -22.66 8.11
N ALA A 497 36.84 -22.55 6.82
CA ALA A 497 35.86 -23.43 6.18
C ALA A 497 36.30 -24.91 6.23
N LYS A 498 37.60 -25.19 6.08
CA LYS A 498 38.17 -26.53 6.20
C LYS A 498 38.00 -27.09 7.62
N MET A 499 38.33 -26.31 8.64
CA MET A 499 38.14 -26.70 10.05
C MET A 499 36.68 -26.97 10.36
N PHE A 500 35.77 -26.07 9.97
CA PHE A 500 34.33 -26.25 10.22
C PHE A 500 33.77 -27.45 9.45
N HIS A 501 34.18 -27.68 8.20
CA HIS A 501 33.74 -28.81 7.40
C HIS A 501 34.17 -30.16 8.01
N ASP A 502 35.40 -30.25 8.52
CA ASP A 502 35.95 -31.51 9.02
C ASP A 502 35.53 -31.83 10.46
N HIS A 503 35.26 -30.81 11.27
CA HIS A 503 35.03 -30.98 12.72
C HIS A 503 33.61 -30.61 13.18
N SER A 504 32.76 -30.09 12.30
CA SER A 504 31.35 -29.83 12.61
C SER A 504 30.41 -30.60 11.69
N LYS A 505 29.14 -30.71 12.09
CA LYS A 505 28.06 -31.25 11.24
C LYS A 505 27.21 -30.14 10.62
N GLU A 506 27.60 -28.88 10.83
CA GLU A 506 26.84 -27.71 10.40
C GLU A 506 27.07 -27.41 8.92
N ALA A 507 26.08 -26.78 8.28
CA ALA A 507 26.20 -26.33 6.90
C ALA A 507 26.86 -24.94 6.85
N ILE A 508 27.89 -24.79 6.02
CA ILE A 508 28.60 -23.51 5.85
C ILE A 508 27.96 -22.71 4.72
N LEU A 509 27.39 -21.55 5.03
CA LEU A 509 26.91 -20.60 4.03
C LEU A 509 27.99 -19.59 3.69
N VAL A 510 28.50 -19.65 2.46
CA VAL A 510 29.45 -18.68 1.92
C VAL A 510 28.70 -17.63 1.10
N MET A 511 28.88 -16.35 1.45
CA MET A 511 28.31 -15.22 0.72
C MET A 511 29.41 -14.29 0.23
N CYS A 512 29.33 -13.87 -1.04
CA CYS A 512 30.24 -12.90 -1.63
C CYS A 512 29.44 -11.89 -2.46
N TYR A 513 29.96 -10.66 -2.56
CA TYR A 513 29.29 -9.59 -3.32
C TYR A 513 29.27 -9.87 -4.84
N THR A 514 30.31 -10.51 -5.39
CA THR A 514 30.41 -10.81 -6.83
C THR A 514 30.55 -12.29 -7.11
N ASN A 515 30.06 -12.74 -8.27
CA ASN A 515 30.25 -14.12 -8.74
C ASN A 515 31.74 -14.48 -8.85
N HIS A 516 32.58 -13.54 -9.30
CA HIS A 516 34.03 -13.76 -9.42
C HIS A 516 34.68 -14.02 -8.05
N ALA A 517 34.32 -13.25 -7.02
CA ALA A 517 34.85 -13.47 -5.67
C ALA A 517 34.39 -14.81 -5.09
N LEU A 518 33.13 -15.19 -5.33
CA LEU A 518 32.62 -16.50 -4.93
C LEU A 518 33.36 -17.63 -5.65
N ASP A 519 33.53 -17.52 -6.97
CA ASP A 519 34.25 -18.49 -7.79
C ASP A 519 35.66 -18.73 -7.28
N GLN A 520 36.41 -17.66 -7.07
CA GLN A 520 37.77 -17.75 -6.54
C GLN A 520 37.79 -18.46 -5.19
N PHE A 521 36.88 -18.09 -4.28
CA PHE A 521 36.84 -18.71 -2.97
C PHE A 521 36.45 -20.19 -3.02
N LEU A 522 35.50 -20.58 -3.87
CA LEU A 522 35.14 -22.00 -4.05
C LEU A 522 36.29 -22.82 -4.64
N GLU A 523 37.09 -22.24 -5.54
CA GLU A 523 38.31 -22.87 -6.05
C GLU A 523 39.34 -23.05 -4.94
N ASP A 524 39.54 -22.04 -4.08
CA ASP A 524 40.39 -22.14 -2.89
C ASP A 524 39.91 -23.28 -1.94
N LEU A 525 38.58 -23.46 -1.77
CA LEU A 525 38.03 -24.57 -0.97
C LEU A 525 38.31 -25.96 -1.59
N LEU A 526 38.28 -26.07 -2.92
CA LEU A 526 38.67 -27.31 -3.60
C LEU A 526 40.16 -27.59 -3.43
N ASP A 527 41.00 -26.55 -3.55
CA ASP A 527 42.44 -26.64 -3.44
C ASP A 527 42.89 -27.00 -2.02
N ILE A 528 42.21 -26.49 -1.00
CA ILE A 528 42.49 -26.81 0.41
C ILE A 528 42.06 -28.23 0.80
N GLY A 529 41.24 -28.88 -0.04
CA GLY A 529 40.91 -30.30 0.08
C GLY A 529 39.47 -30.60 0.51
N ILE A 530 38.54 -29.65 0.41
CA ILE A 530 37.11 -29.93 0.57
C ILE A 530 36.60 -30.63 -0.69
N ASN A 531 35.86 -31.74 -0.52
CA ASN A 531 35.35 -32.49 -1.67
C ASN A 531 34.26 -31.70 -2.40
N SER A 532 34.34 -31.65 -3.74
CA SER A 532 33.29 -31.07 -4.60
C SER A 532 31.88 -31.59 -4.33
N SER A 533 31.72 -32.84 -3.86
CA SER A 533 30.42 -33.42 -3.49
C SER A 533 29.78 -32.77 -2.27
N SER A 534 30.58 -32.09 -1.43
CA SER A 534 30.11 -31.36 -0.24
C SER A 534 29.76 -29.90 -0.54
N ILE A 535 29.98 -29.44 -1.79
CA ILE A 535 29.82 -28.03 -2.17
C ILE A 535 28.66 -27.90 -3.15
N VAL A 536 27.72 -27.00 -2.81
CA VAL A 536 26.64 -26.58 -3.70
C VAL A 536 26.77 -25.09 -3.95
N ARG A 537 26.78 -24.70 -5.23
CA ARG A 537 26.82 -23.31 -5.66
C ARG A 537 25.47 -22.87 -6.20
N LEU A 538 25.00 -21.72 -5.70
CA LEU A 538 23.85 -21.00 -6.21
C LEU A 538 24.30 -19.82 -7.08
N GLY A 539 23.70 -19.66 -8.27
CA GLY A 539 24.04 -18.56 -9.19
C GLY A 539 23.96 -18.94 -10.67
N SER A 540 23.85 -17.92 -11.54
CA SER A 540 23.68 -18.09 -12.99
C SER A 540 24.98 -18.14 -13.79
N LYS A 541 26.02 -17.43 -13.33
CA LYS A 541 27.36 -17.35 -13.95
C LYS A 541 28.36 -18.13 -13.12
N SER A 542 29.42 -18.60 -13.77
CA SER A 542 30.39 -19.55 -13.20
C SER A 542 31.66 -19.68 -14.03
N THR A 543 32.77 -20.05 -13.38
CA THR A 543 33.97 -20.52 -14.07
C THR A 543 33.78 -21.98 -14.52
N THR A 544 34.63 -22.44 -15.45
CA THR A 544 34.62 -23.84 -15.91
C THR A 544 34.81 -24.83 -14.76
N ARG A 545 35.64 -24.47 -13.78
CA ARG A 545 36.01 -25.33 -12.64
C ARG A 545 34.88 -25.48 -11.62
N THR A 546 34.08 -24.43 -11.43
CA THR A 546 32.96 -24.39 -10.47
C THR A 546 31.60 -24.65 -11.11
N GLN A 547 31.51 -24.71 -12.45
CA GLN A 547 30.29 -25.07 -13.18
C GLN A 547 29.65 -26.39 -12.69
N PRO A 548 30.41 -27.48 -12.43
CA PRO A 548 29.84 -28.72 -11.89
C PRO A 548 29.27 -28.58 -10.48
N LEU A 549 29.70 -27.57 -9.71
CA LEU A 549 29.20 -27.29 -8.36
C LEU A 549 27.82 -26.64 -8.36
N ARG A 550 27.34 -26.14 -9.51
CA ARG A 550 26.04 -25.45 -9.57
C ARG A 550 24.91 -26.41 -9.26
N LEU A 551 23.91 -25.94 -8.49
CA LEU A 551 22.72 -26.72 -8.19
C LEU A 551 22.04 -27.29 -9.44
N SER A 552 21.99 -26.53 -10.54
CA SER A 552 21.39 -26.97 -11.81
C SER A 552 22.21 -28.01 -12.57
N ALA A 553 23.51 -28.14 -12.29
CA ALA A 553 24.40 -29.12 -12.89
C ALA A 553 24.45 -30.42 -12.07
N GLN A 554 24.09 -30.35 -10.79
CA GLN A 554 24.04 -31.49 -9.90
C GLN A 554 22.73 -32.27 -10.06
N LYS A 555 22.84 -33.60 -10.09
CA LYS A 555 21.67 -34.48 -10.11
C LYS A 555 21.24 -34.77 -8.68
N SER A 556 19.99 -34.48 -8.36
CA SER A 556 19.40 -34.93 -7.10
C SER A 556 19.21 -36.45 -7.14
N SER A 557 19.80 -37.16 -6.18
CA SER A 557 19.54 -38.58 -5.94
C SER A 557 18.25 -38.80 -5.12
N TYR A 558 17.66 -37.72 -4.60
CA TYR A 558 16.44 -37.78 -3.81
C TYR A 558 15.25 -38.21 -4.67
N ARG A 559 14.53 -39.23 -4.19
CA ARG A 559 13.25 -39.67 -4.75
C ARG A 559 12.15 -39.38 -3.73
N HIS A 560 11.08 -38.75 -4.19
CA HIS A 560 9.90 -38.54 -3.37
C HIS A 560 9.35 -39.88 -2.87
N THR A 561 9.03 -39.92 -1.58
CA THR A 561 8.36 -41.07 -0.97
C THR A 561 6.92 -41.17 -1.45
N ARG A 562 6.27 -42.32 -1.25
CA ARG A 562 4.84 -42.48 -1.54
C ARG A 562 3.98 -41.45 -0.80
N ASN A 563 4.24 -41.24 0.49
CA ASN A 563 3.54 -40.24 1.29
C ASN A 563 3.71 -38.82 0.72
N THR A 564 4.91 -38.50 0.22
CA THR A 564 5.16 -37.21 -0.43
C THR A 564 4.33 -37.08 -1.72
N TRP A 565 4.22 -38.14 -2.52
CA TRP A 565 3.36 -38.16 -3.71
C TRP A 565 1.88 -38.03 -3.36
N ASP A 566 1.42 -38.69 -2.30
CA ASP A 566 0.03 -38.59 -1.85
C ASP A 566 -0.32 -37.14 -1.47
N VAL A 567 0.57 -36.45 -0.75
CA VAL A 567 0.42 -35.01 -0.42
C VAL A 567 0.45 -34.14 -1.67
N ILE A 568 1.39 -34.36 -2.59
CA ILE A 568 1.46 -33.62 -3.86
C ILE A 568 0.18 -33.80 -4.68
N ASN A 569 -0.32 -35.03 -4.80
CA ASN A 569 -1.53 -35.34 -5.56
C ASN A 569 -2.78 -34.74 -4.91
N LYS A 570 -2.88 -34.74 -3.58
CA LYS A 570 -3.94 -34.04 -2.84
C LYS A 570 -3.98 -32.56 -3.23
N TYR A 571 -2.86 -31.85 -3.12
CA TYR A 571 -2.81 -30.42 -3.47
C TYR A 571 -3.05 -30.15 -4.96
N LYS A 572 -2.63 -31.06 -5.85
CA LYS A 572 -2.95 -30.96 -7.28
C LYS A 572 -4.45 -31.05 -7.54
N ASN A 573 -5.15 -31.95 -6.87
CA ASN A 573 -6.60 -32.09 -6.99
C ASN A 573 -7.32 -30.86 -6.45
N GLU A 574 -6.98 -30.39 -5.25
CA GLU A 574 -7.57 -29.18 -4.66
C GLU A 574 -7.36 -27.94 -5.55
N ALA A 575 -6.18 -27.82 -6.17
CA ALA A 575 -5.88 -26.74 -7.09
C ALA A 575 -6.65 -26.87 -8.41
N ALA A 576 -6.86 -28.08 -8.92
CA ALA A 576 -7.69 -28.33 -10.10
C ALA A 576 -9.16 -27.96 -9.85
N ASP A 577 -9.73 -28.39 -8.72
CA ASP A 577 -11.11 -28.04 -8.32
C ASP A 577 -11.27 -26.52 -8.15
N THR A 578 -10.25 -25.86 -7.60
CA THR A 578 -10.26 -24.41 -7.44
C THR A 578 -10.13 -23.69 -8.79
N ARG A 579 -9.31 -24.21 -9.71
CA ARG A 579 -9.20 -23.69 -11.08
C ARG A 579 -10.53 -23.77 -11.81
N GLU A 580 -11.25 -24.89 -11.71
CA GLU A 580 -12.56 -25.05 -12.35
C GLU A 580 -13.60 -24.05 -11.81
N ARG A 581 -13.68 -23.89 -10.48
CA ARG A 581 -14.55 -22.88 -9.85
C ARG A 581 -14.20 -21.45 -10.28
N LEU A 582 -12.91 -21.14 -10.38
CA LEU A 582 -12.43 -19.83 -10.85
C LEU A 582 -12.82 -19.58 -12.31
N THR A 583 -12.67 -20.58 -13.18
CA THR A 583 -13.09 -20.48 -14.58
C THR A 583 -14.60 -20.25 -14.69
N LEU A 584 -15.42 -20.97 -13.92
CA LEU A 584 -16.87 -20.74 -13.90
C LEU A 584 -17.22 -19.32 -13.44
N ALA A 585 -16.63 -18.86 -12.34
CA ALA A 585 -16.86 -17.51 -11.83
C ALA A 585 -16.40 -16.43 -12.83
N PHE A 586 -15.28 -16.66 -13.52
CA PHE A 586 -14.79 -15.75 -14.55
C PHE A 586 -15.72 -15.72 -15.75
N ASN A 587 -16.28 -16.84 -16.19
CA ASN A 587 -17.25 -16.88 -17.28
C ASN A 587 -18.50 -16.05 -16.93
N THR A 588 -19.03 -16.20 -15.71
CA THR A 588 -20.11 -15.35 -15.20
C THR A 588 -19.74 -13.87 -15.25
N TYR A 589 -18.53 -13.51 -14.81
CA TYR A 589 -18.03 -12.14 -14.93
C TYR A 589 -17.93 -11.69 -16.39
N ALA A 590 -17.37 -12.50 -17.30
CA ALA A 590 -17.16 -12.15 -18.70
C ALA A 590 -18.49 -11.90 -19.42
N GLU A 591 -19.48 -12.76 -19.18
CA GLU A 591 -20.83 -12.67 -19.75
C GLU A 591 -21.69 -11.57 -19.14
N PHE A 592 -21.38 -11.13 -17.92
CA PHE A 592 -22.12 -10.08 -17.22
C PHE A 592 -22.22 -8.80 -18.05
N LYS A 593 -23.46 -8.40 -18.33
CA LYS A 593 -23.85 -7.11 -18.92
C LYS A 593 -24.91 -6.50 -18.02
N VAL A 594 -24.80 -5.20 -17.76
CA VAL A 594 -25.86 -4.46 -17.08
C VAL A 594 -27.06 -4.41 -18.02
N ASP A 595 -28.07 -5.22 -17.73
CA ASP A 595 -29.34 -5.24 -18.45
C ASP A 595 -30.40 -4.42 -17.71
N ALA A 596 -31.53 -4.17 -18.37
CA ALA A 596 -32.63 -3.39 -17.82
C ALA A 596 -33.11 -3.96 -16.48
N ARG A 597 -33.14 -5.29 -16.35
CA ARG A 597 -33.59 -5.97 -15.15
C ARG A 597 -32.67 -5.70 -13.96
N THR A 598 -31.35 -5.88 -14.14
CA THR A 598 -30.36 -5.60 -13.10
C THR A 598 -30.43 -4.14 -12.67
N MET A 599 -30.63 -3.22 -13.63
CA MET A 599 -30.78 -1.81 -13.32
C MET A 599 -32.05 -1.51 -12.52
N LEU A 600 -33.18 -2.12 -12.89
CA LEU A 600 -34.44 -1.93 -12.16
C LEU A 600 -34.37 -2.50 -10.74
N GLU A 601 -33.77 -3.67 -10.55
CA GLU A 601 -33.54 -4.24 -9.21
C GLU A 601 -32.68 -3.30 -8.34
N PHE A 602 -31.67 -2.64 -8.92
CA PHE A 602 -30.89 -1.61 -8.22
C PHE A 602 -31.74 -0.37 -7.88
N LEU A 603 -32.48 0.15 -8.86
CA LEU A 603 -33.30 1.36 -8.69
C LEU A 603 -34.41 1.18 -7.65
N GLU A 604 -34.94 -0.03 -7.49
CA GLU A 604 -35.98 -0.33 -6.49
C GLU A 604 -35.58 0.10 -5.07
N PHE A 605 -34.30 -0.09 -4.73
CA PHE A 605 -33.79 0.21 -3.39
C PHE A 605 -33.05 1.56 -3.33
N GLU A 606 -32.28 1.90 -4.37
CA GLU A 606 -31.35 3.04 -4.34
C GLU A 606 -31.97 4.33 -4.90
N ASP A 607 -32.90 4.23 -5.85
CA ASP A 607 -33.62 5.39 -6.38
C ASP A 607 -35.08 5.06 -6.73
N PRO A 608 -35.94 4.91 -5.69
CA PRO A 608 -37.34 4.51 -5.87
C PRO A 608 -38.12 5.44 -6.81
N SER A 609 -37.69 6.70 -6.94
CA SER A 609 -38.33 7.66 -7.84
C SER A 609 -38.20 7.25 -9.31
N PHE A 610 -37.02 6.78 -9.71
CA PHE A 610 -36.77 6.24 -11.05
C PHE A 610 -37.37 4.85 -11.23
N TYR A 611 -37.30 3.99 -10.22
CA TYR A 611 -37.98 2.68 -10.28
C TYR A 611 -39.47 2.84 -10.58
N ASN A 612 -40.15 3.67 -9.79
CA ASN A 612 -41.58 3.93 -9.95
C ASN A 612 -41.92 4.55 -11.32
N ALA A 613 -41.06 5.42 -11.86
CA ALA A 613 -41.23 6.01 -13.18
C ALA A 613 -41.17 4.97 -14.33
N PHE A 614 -40.59 3.80 -14.08
CA PHE A 614 -40.50 2.70 -15.03
C PHE A 614 -41.48 1.56 -14.73
N MET A 615 -42.34 1.65 -13.70
CA MET A 615 -43.32 0.62 -13.42
C MET A 615 -44.60 0.79 -14.26
N PRO A 616 -45.11 -0.28 -14.91
CA PRO A 616 -46.42 -0.24 -15.54
C PRO A 616 -47.53 -0.01 -14.50
N PRO A 617 -48.58 0.76 -14.83
CA PRO A 617 -49.70 0.95 -13.93
C PRO A 617 -50.42 -0.39 -13.69
N GLU A 618 -50.76 -0.66 -12.44
CA GLU A 618 -51.53 -1.85 -12.07
C GLU A 618 -52.94 -1.77 -12.71
N ASN A 619 -53.23 -2.67 -13.64
CA ASN A 619 -54.57 -2.85 -14.19
C ASN A 619 -55.02 -4.28 -13.94
N GLU A 620 -56.21 -4.45 -13.35
CA GLU A 620 -56.85 -5.72 -12.99
C GLU A 620 -56.96 -6.69 -14.20
N GLY A 621 -55.90 -7.44 -14.50
CA GLY A 621 -55.90 -8.54 -15.47
C GLY A 621 -55.74 -8.17 -16.96
N MET A 622 -55.45 -6.91 -17.32
CA MET A 622 -55.20 -6.49 -18.70
C MET A 622 -53.71 -6.16 -18.94
N SER A 623 -53.08 -6.80 -19.94
CA SER A 623 -51.69 -6.52 -20.32
C SER A 623 -51.61 -5.38 -21.36
N ILE A 624 -50.78 -4.38 -21.06
CA ILE A 624 -50.53 -3.26 -21.98
C ILE A 624 -49.58 -3.72 -23.08
N VAL A 625 -49.93 -3.44 -24.34
CA VAL A 625 -49.18 -3.87 -25.52
C VAL A 625 -48.66 -2.64 -26.27
N GLY A 626 -47.34 -2.59 -26.48
CA GLY A 626 -46.64 -1.50 -27.15
C GLY A 626 -46.51 -1.72 -28.66
N GLU A 627 -45.61 -0.96 -29.30
CA GLU A 627 -45.35 -1.08 -30.74
C GLU A 627 -45.00 -2.53 -31.13
N LYS A 628 -45.63 -3.02 -32.21
CA LYS A 628 -45.46 -4.39 -32.77
C LYS A 628 -46.01 -5.53 -31.91
N GLY A 629 -46.95 -5.26 -31.00
CA GLY A 629 -47.65 -6.34 -30.28
C GLY A 629 -46.87 -6.94 -29.11
N LYS A 630 -45.80 -6.27 -28.64
CA LYS A 630 -45.01 -6.72 -27.48
C LYS A 630 -45.59 -6.14 -26.18
N GLY A 631 -45.67 -6.96 -25.13
CA GLY A 631 -46.09 -6.50 -23.80
C GLY A 631 -45.15 -5.41 -23.26
N VAL A 632 -45.73 -4.39 -22.62
CA VAL A 632 -45.02 -3.29 -21.97
C VAL A 632 -44.77 -3.68 -20.53
N ASP A 633 -43.54 -4.08 -20.24
CA ASP A 633 -43.05 -4.33 -18.89
C ASP A 633 -42.09 -3.21 -18.46
N SER A 634 -41.64 -3.27 -17.20
CA SER A 634 -40.70 -2.30 -16.66
C SER A 634 -39.37 -2.26 -17.42
N ASN A 635 -38.89 -3.42 -17.89
CA ASN A 635 -37.68 -3.51 -18.72
C ASN A 635 -37.82 -2.70 -20.01
N TYR A 636 -38.96 -2.84 -20.70
CA TYR A 636 -39.25 -2.11 -21.93
C TYR A 636 -39.26 -0.60 -21.72
N LEU A 637 -39.81 -0.12 -20.61
CA LEU A 637 -39.89 1.31 -20.29
C LEU A 637 -38.52 1.91 -19.98
N TYR A 638 -37.72 1.21 -19.16
CA TYR A 638 -36.32 1.58 -18.94
C TYR A 638 -35.51 1.58 -20.24
N ASP A 639 -35.70 0.58 -21.12
CA ASP A 639 -35.00 0.50 -22.41
C ASP A 639 -35.37 1.64 -23.36
N LEU A 640 -36.63 2.08 -23.36
CA LEU A 640 -37.05 3.27 -24.11
C LEU A 640 -36.42 4.53 -23.54
N TRP A 641 -36.46 4.69 -22.22
CA TRP A 641 -35.92 5.86 -21.55
C TRP A 641 -34.41 5.97 -21.75
N SER A 642 -33.67 4.87 -21.58
CA SER A 642 -32.21 4.82 -21.74
C SER A 642 -31.75 5.14 -23.17
N ARG A 643 -32.57 4.83 -24.18
CA ARG A 643 -32.32 5.17 -25.59
C ARG A 643 -32.76 6.59 -25.97
N GLY A 644 -33.19 7.40 -25.00
CA GLY A 644 -33.61 8.78 -25.22
C GLY A 644 -34.97 8.91 -25.90
N ARG A 645 -35.82 7.87 -25.85
CA ARG A 645 -37.18 7.96 -26.40
C ARG A 645 -38.13 8.63 -25.40
N GLU A 646 -39.15 9.26 -25.95
CA GLU A 646 -40.24 9.86 -25.18
C GLU A 646 -41.15 8.80 -24.58
N GLN A 647 -41.89 9.19 -23.55
CA GLN A 647 -42.87 8.34 -22.90
C GLN A 647 -43.95 7.92 -23.90
N PRO A 648 -44.35 6.64 -23.95
CA PRO A 648 -45.40 6.20 -24.87
C PRO A 648 -46.76 6.87 -24.60
N ASN A 649 -47.42 7.40 -25.64
CA ASN A 649 -48.68 8.17 -25.52
C ASN A 649 -49.88 7.39 -24.96
N PHE A 650 -49.87 6.06 -25.03
CA PHE A 650 -50.92 5.18 -24.48
C PHE A 650 -50.73 4.88 -22.98
N PHE A 651 -49.71 5.45 -22.37
CA PHE A 651 -49.24 5.15 -21.03
C PHE A 651 -49.35 6.39 -20.14
N LYS A 652 -50.56 6.62 -19.61
CA LYS A 652 -50.81 7.64 -18.58
C LYS A 652 -50.65 6.98 -17.20
N ILE A 653 -49.42 6.94 -16.66
CA ILE A 653 -49.21 6.59 -15.26
C ILE A 653 -49.70 7.74 -14.38
N ASP A 654 -50.24 7.39 -13.21
CA ASP A 654 -50.51 8.27 -12.08
C ASP A 654 -49.33 9.23 -11.80
N CYS A 655 -49.50 10.50 -12.16
CA CYS A 655 -48.40 11.45 -12.31
C CYS A 655 -47.91 11.98 -10.96
N SER A 656 -46.92 11.33 -10.35
CA SER A 656 -46.02 12.05 -9.46
C SER A 656 -45.22 13.08 -10.27
N GLU A 657 -45.01 14.30 -9.73
CA GLU A 657 -44.19 15.33 -10.39
C GLU A 657 -42.80 14.79 -10.78
N ASP A 658 -42.27 13.86 -9.98
CA ASP A 658 -40.98 13.21 -10.20
C ASP A 658 -40.96 12.35 -11.47
N SER A 659 -42.02 11.59 -11.77
CA SER A 659 -42.09 10.74 -12.97
C SER A 659 -42.04 11.57 -14.25
N HIS A 660 -42.77 12.70 -14.29
CA HIS A 660 -42.70 13.64 -15.39
C HIS A 660 -41.31 14.25 -15.54
N ARG A 661 -40.69 14.66 -14.43
CA ARG A 661 -39.32 15.18 -14.43
C ARG A 661 -38.35 14.17 -15.05
N ILE A 662 -38.44 12.90 -14.64
CA ILE A 662 -37.56 11.81 -15.10
C ILE A 662 -37.71 11.55 -16.60
N TRP A 663 -38.94 11.45 -17.11
CA TRP A 663 -39.18 11.26 -18.54
C TRP A 663 -38.86 12.50 -19.38
N SER A 664 -38.84 13.70 -18.79
CA SER A 664 -38.46 14.94 -19.48
C SER A 664 -36.95 15.19 -19.58
N MET A 665 -36.12 14.37 -18.92
CA MET A 665 -34.66 14.51 -18.96
C MET A 665 -34.10 14.37 -20.37
N ASP A 666 -33.11 15.19 -20.73
CA ASP A 666 -32.39 15.13 -22.00
C ASP A 666 -31.41 13.95 -22.03
N THR A 667 -31.08 13.46 -23.24
CA THR A 667 -30.26 12.26 -23.43
C THR A 667 -28.91 12.28 -22.69
N PRO A 668 -28.13 13.39 -22.67
CA PRO A 668 -26.90 13.48 -21.88
C PRO A 668 -27.13 13.24 -20.38
N THR A 669 -28.18 13.81 -19.79
CA THR A 669 -28.51 13.64 -18.36
C THR A 669 -28.94 12.21 -18.08
N ARG A 670 -29.76 11.59 -18.93
CA ARG A 670 -30.13 10.17 -18.80
C ARG A 670 -28.90 9.27 -18.80
N GLN A 671 -27.98 9.52 -19.73
CA GLN A 671 -26.72 8.76 -19.84
C GLN A 671 -25.80 9.00 -18.64
N ALA A 672 -25.84 10.18 -18.01
CA ALA A 672 -25.13 10.44 -16.77
C ALA A 672 -25.68 9.60 -15.61
N TYR A 673 -27.01 9.55 -15.43
CA TYR A 673 -27.65 8.70 -14.42
C TYR A 673 -27.38 7.21 -14.65
N ILE A 674 -27.52 6.71 -15.88
CA ILE A 674 -27.21 5.31 -16.21
C ILE A 674 -25.77 4.97 -15.86
N ARG A 675 -24.82 5.88 -16.14
CA ARG A 675 -23.43 5.69 -15.74
C ARG A 675 -23.32 5.62 -14.22
N THR A 676 -23.94 6.56 -13.49
CA THR A 676 -23.95 6.59 -12.02
C THR A 676 -24.47 5.29 -11.44
N TRP A 677 -25.60 4.77 -11.91
CA TRP A 677 -26.18 3.52 -11.42
C TRP A 677 -25.43 2.26 -11.86
N SER A 678 -24.65 2.35 -12.95
CA SER A 678 -23.78 1.25 -13.38
C SER A 678 -22.50 1.13 -12.54
N TYR A 679 -22.15 2.15 -11.74
CA TYR A 679 -21.00 2.16 -10.82
C TYR A 679 -21.38 1.55 -9.47
#